data_AF-A0A9P0T9Z3-F1
#
_entry.id   AF-A0A9P0T9Z3-F1
#
_cell.length_a   1.000
_cell.length_b   1.000
_cell.length_c   1.000
_cell.angle_alpha   90.00
_cell.angle_beta   90.00
_cell.angle_gamma   90.00
#
_symmetry.space_group_name_H-M   'P 1'
#
loop_
_entity.id
_entity.type
_entity.pdbx_description
1 polymer ?
#
loop_
_entity_poly.entity_id
_entity_poly.type
_entity_poly.pdbx_seq_one_letter_code
_entity_poly.pdbx_strand_id
1 'polypeptide(L)'
;MNDQRKMKVFLDKDASDNFLFDISKILMQFYETPVIFFTKNDYSDKIFNTLCSLRSALQGETDSQIVDIIVDFHLNWLHAINDIDLFYKRLNDLPREEVFQAISYTIDALGFRLNYYQKYMNKWKPSLSNELQANLNAEIEIVEEMHTEITKVLLDKLKCFRNYSCDIEFKVKVSSAVEELLNWIDKITDSLASELSKYINIHVPHLSVDLTKTLQQVIDDLHNSNSESAQRMLEHLKEKGKELGAMIRSTTSHDLEICKVIEKINILEDRISRLELEPTSAARLALENKRDYLEKRLSMLDSLKTTLKSMQQLTEVHLESVPDDELCVCKDFYEFRIFNHDLQPEDREHLVTELCYLWDLAVFGERSHKSIISILSAADIKEEYTDELGTFYIDEHSRKIYKLPDDDTLYQPNEKNELVPLSDDTEHIFFYDECGRYFRDPKTRQRVYKAYQTASEYMMDNTGILLKVKEERDGITYYYDNCGRYYINSEGNHIYRDEDSLSEYENDGFGNLVRIRSHADMFELCPSDANVTEDFKYLKLNVGKALRECIADVMLHQPADPIQYLSDRLVRYRKNIELREKRACEKEELDIEREIRIAEERAEAERAAREAALQSQGGSEASYDSNLYKYNSMHPADPDSFVQSSH
;
A
#
# COMPACT_ATOMS: atom_id res chain seq x y z
N MET A 1 -11.19 -34.12 -38.26
CA MET A 1 -9.88 -34.07 -37.59
C MET A 1 -9.87 -32.80 -36.78
N ASN A 2 -10.19 -32.94 -35.48
CA ASN A 2 -10.29 -31.85 -34.51
C ASN A 2 -8.89 -31.41 -34.12
N ASP A 3 -8.45 -30.27 -34.63
CA ASP A 3 -7.23 -29.60 -34.17
C ASP A 3 -7.60 -28.72 -32.97
N GLN A 4 -7.93 -29.35 -31.84
CA GLN A 4 -7.92 -28.67 -30.55
C GLN A 4 -6.47 -28.44 -30.16
N ARG A 5 -5.87 -27.36 -30.69
CA ARG A 5 -4.69 -26.77 -30.07
C ARG A 5 -5.11 -26.29 -28.68
N LYS A 6 -4.96 -27.15 -27.68
CA LYS A 6 -4.86 -26.73 -26.28
C LYS A 6 -3.70 -25.73 -26.27
N MET A 7 -4.03 -24.45 -26.11
CA MET A 7 -3.06 -23.40 -25.85
C MET A 7 -2.37 -23.83 -24.55
N LYS A 8 -1.17 -24.41 -24.69
CA LYS A 8 -0.33 -24.82 -23.56
C LYS A 8 0.31 -23.53 -23.05
N VAL A 9 -0.28 -22.97 -22.01
CA VAL A 9 0.14 -21.70 -21.43
C VAL A 9 1.06 -22.02 -20.26
N PHE A 10 2.35 -22.08 -20.55
CA PHE A 10 3.40 -22.08 -19.54
C PHE A 10 3.91 -20.66 -19.41
N LEU A 11 4.35 -20.27 -18.21
CA LEU A 11 5.14 -19.05 -18.08
C LEU A 11 6.33 -19.15 -19.01
N ASP A 12 6.52 -18.12 -19.86
CA ASP A 12 7.79 -17.96 -20.54
C ASP A 12 8.90 -17.85 -19.49
N LYS A 13 10.11 -18.23 -19.86
CA LYS A 13 11.28 -18.19 -18.99
C LYS A 13 11.42 -16.81 -18.33
N ASP A 14 11.20 -15.75 -19.09
CA ASP A 14 11.28 -14.37 -18.60
C ASP A 14 10.21 -14.08 -17.53
N ALA A 15 8.98 -14.58 -17.71
CA ALA A 15 7.92 -14.43 -16.72
C ALA A 15 8.19 -15.25 -15.44
N SER A 16 8.78 -16.45 -15.59
CA SER A 16 9.22 -17.29 -14.48
C SER A 16 10.39 -16.67 -13.69
N ASP A 17 11.30 -15.99 -14.39
CA ASP A 17 12.43 -15.29 -13.78
C ASP A 17 11.93 -14.01 -13.07
N ASN A 18 10.99 -13.26 -13.65
CA ASN A 18 10.33 -12.12 -13.01
C ASN A 18 9.56 -12.50 -11.74
N PHE A 19 8.85 -13.64 -11.76
CA PHE A 19 8.15 -14.14 -10.57
C PHE A 19 9.11 -14.34 -9.38
N LEU A 20 10.38 -14.68 -9.63
CA LEU A 20 11.38 -14.81 -8.57
C LEU A 20 11.61 -13.47 -7.84
N PHE A 21 11.62 -12.35 -8.57
CA PHE A 21 11.77 -11.01 -8.00
C PHE A 21 10.50 -10.54 -7.31
N ASP A 22 9.32 -10.93 -7.79
CA ASP A 22 8.06 -10.66 -7.08
C ASP A 22 8.00 -11.38 -5.73
N ILE A 23 8.57 -12.59 -5.64
CA ILE A 23 8.75 -13.27 -4.35
C ILE A 23 9.64 -12.44 -3.41
N SER A 24 10.76 -11.90 -3.91
CA SER A 24 11.64 -11.03 -3.10
C SER A 24 10.90 -9.79 -2.61
N LYS A 25 10.13 -9.14 -3.49
CA LYS A 25 9.35 -7.94 -3.18
C LYS A 25 8.32 -8.19 -2.09
N ILE A 26 7.55 -9.28 -2.18
CA ILE A 26 6.59 -9.65 -1.12
C ILE A 26 7.33 -9.99 0.18
N LEU A 27 8.48 -10.67 0.11
CA LEU A 27 9.27 -10.97 1.29
C LEU A 27 9.82 -9.69 1.96
N MET A 28 10.26 -8.70 1.19
CA MET A 28 10.68 -7.39 1.73
C MET A 28 9.56 -6.71 2.53
N GLN A 29 8.30 -6.82 2.10
CA GLN A 29 7.16 -6.30 2.86
C GLN A 29 7.02 -6.95 4.24
N PHE A 30 7.46 -8.20 4.41
CA PHE A 30 7.49 -8.84 5.73
C PHE A 30 8.44 -8.12 6.68
N TYR A 31 9.44 -7.43 6.11
CA TYR A 31 10.44 -6.67 6.82
C TYR A 31 10.19 -5.14 6.82
N GLU A 32 9.07 -4.66 6.32
CA GLU A 32 8.73 -3.22 6.40
C GLU A 32 8.15 -2.84 7.77
N THR A 33 7.46 -3.77 8.43
CA THR A 33 6.75 -3.51 9.69
C THR A 33 7.18 -4.52 10.78
N PRO A 34 7.70 -4.06 11.92
CA PRO A 34 8.17 -4.92 13.00
C PRO A 34 7.00 -5.45 13.84
N VAL A 35 6.25 -6.41 13.30
CA VAL A 35 5.11 -7.06 13.98
C VAL A 35 5.55 -8.20 14.90
N ILE A 36 4.68 -8.58 15.84
CA ILE A 36 4.93 -9.67 16.81
C ILE A 36 3.95 -10.80 16.56
N PHE A 37 4.44 -12.04 16.40
CA PHE A 37 3.60 -13.23 16.22
C PHE A 37 3.10 -13.80 17.55
N PHE A 38 2.07 -13.16 18.11
CA PHE A 38 1.49 -13.46 19.42
C PHE A 38 1.02 -14.91 19.61
N THR A 39 0.59 -15.56 18.54
CA THR A 39 0.09 -16.94 18.51
C THR A 39 1.20 -17.99 18.40
N LYS A 40 2.46 -17.55 18.27
CA LYS A 40 3.64 -18.39 17.97
C LYS A 40 3.47 -19.22 16.68
N ASN A 41 2.72 -18.67 15.73
CA ASN A 41 2.62 -19.17 14.36
C ASN A 41 3.33 -18.19 13.42
N ASP A 42 4.28 -18.67 12.62
CA ASP A 42 4.91 -17.88 11.56
C ASP A 42 3.96 -17.84 10.35
N TYR A 43 3.13 -16.81 10.28
CA TYR A 43 2.17 -16.63 9.19
C TYR A 43 2.87 -16.38 7.86
N SER A 44 3.94 -15.61 7.86
CA SER A 44 4.76 -15.31 6.68
C SER A 44 5.46 -16.52 6.07
N ASP A 45 5.81 -17.55 6.86
CA ASP A 45 6.33 -18.80 6.31
C ASP A 45 5.31 -19.48 5.40
N LYS A 46 4.02 -19.50 5.80
CA LYS A 46 2.94 -20.04 4.96
C LYS A 46 2.79 -19.27 3.65
N ILE A 47 2.89 -17.94 3.71
CA ILE A 47 2.81 -17.05 2.54
C ILE A 47 3.98 -17.30 1.59
N PHE A 48 5.20 -17.37 2.14
CA PHE A 48 6.40 -17.66 1.35
C PHE A 48 6.35 -19.05 0.70
N ASN A 49 5.91 -20.07 1.44
CA ASN A 49 5.73 -21.43 0.91
C ASN A 49 4.64 -21.48 -0.17
N THR A 50 3.56 -20.72 -0.02
CA THR A 50 2.51 -20.57 -1.04
C THR A 50 3.11 -20.00 -2.33
N LEU A 51 3.88 -18.92 -2.23
CA LEU A 51 4.55 -18.30 -3.37
C LEU A 51 5.53 -19.25 -4.08
N CYS A 52 6.34 -19.97 -3.30
CA CYS A 52 7.27 -20.97 -3.84
C CYS A 52 6.52 -22.12 -4.55
N SER A 53 5.42 -22.58 -3.95
CA SER A 53 4.58 -23.64 -4.50
C SER A 53 3.89 -23.17 -5.77
N LEU A 54 3.36 -21.94 -5.79
CA LEU A 54 2.71 -21.37 -6.95
C LEU A 54 3.69 -21.21 -8.10
N ARG A 55 4.90 -20.69 -7.87
CA ARG A 55 5.93 -20.61 -8.90
C ARG A 55 6.22 -21.99 -9.49
N SER A 56 6.32 -23.00 -8.62
CA SER A 56 6.57 -24.38 -9.05
C SER A 56 5.39 -24.95 -9.85
N ALA A 57 4.15 -24.64 -9.47
CA ALA A 57 2.94 -25.06 -10.16
C ALA A 57 2.78 -24.37 -11.52
N LEU A 58 3.09 -23.07 -11.62
CA LEU A 58 3.08 -22.29 -12.87
C LEU A 58 4.16 -22.74 -13.86
N GLN A 59 5.23 -23.37 -13.38
CA GLN A 59 6.23 -24.05 -14.20
C GLN A 59 5.83 -25.49 -14.58
N GLY A 60 4.87 -26.09 -13.85
CA GLY A 60 4.36 -27.44 -14.04
C GLY A 60 3.19 -27.52 -15.02
N GLU A 61 2.69 -28.74 -15.29
CA GLU A 61 1.63 -28.99 -16.30
C GLU A 61 0.19 -29.05 -15.74
N THR A 62 -0.06 -28.74 -14.47
CA THR A 62 -1.37 -29.02 -13.84
C THR A 62 -2.02 -27.80 -13.21
N ASP A 63 -2.95 -27.19 -13.94
CA ASP A 63 -3.79 -26.06 -13.50
C ASP A 63 -4.55 -26.32 -12.19
N SER A 64 -4.88 -27.59 -11.90
CA SER A 64 -5.56 -27.97 -10.65
C SER A 64 -4.74 -27.65 -9.41
N GLN A 65 -3.41 -27.74 -9.48
CA GLN A 65 -2.53 -27.44 -8.35
C GLN A 65 -2.55 -25.95 -7.99
N ILE A 66 -2.75 -25.07 -8.98
CA ILE A 66 -2.82 -23.62 -8.73
C ILE A 66 -4.06 -23.28 -7.90
N VAL A 67 -5.21 -23.88 -8.26
CA VAL A 67 -6.46 -23.70 -7.52
C VAL A 67 -6.31 -24.22 -6.09
N ASP A 68 -5.74 -25.42 -5.91
CA ASP A 68 -5.50 -26.00 -4.59
C ASP A 68 -4.59 -25.09 -3.75
N ILE A 69 -3.51 -24.55 -4.33
CA ILE A 69 -2.59 -23.62 -3.64
C ILE A 69 -3.30 -22.34 -3.20
N ILE A 70 -4.17 -21.78 -4.04
CA ILE A 70 -4.94 -20.56 -3.71
C ILE A 70 -5.94 -20.83 -2.59
N VAL A 71 -6.64 -21.97 -2.65
CA VAL A 71 -7.59 -22.38 -1.61
C VAL A 71 -6.87 -22.62 -0.29
N ASP A 72 -5.74 -23.33 -0.31
CA ASP A 72 -4.91 -23.60 0.87
C ASP A 72 -4.37 -22.29 1.47
N PHE A 73 -3.92 -21.37 0.64
CA PHE A 73 -3.49 -20.04 1.08
C PHE A 73 -4.62 -19.30 1.81
N HIS A 74 -5.81 -19.28 1.22
CA HIS A 74 -6.95 -18.59 1.78
C HIS A 74 -7.42 -19.21 3.12
N LEU A 75 -7.43 -20.54 3.20
CA LEU A 75 -7.70 -21.27 4.44
C LEU A 75 -6.65 -20.92 5.52
N ASN A 76 -5.38 -20.86 5.14
CA ASN A 76 -4.31 -20.49 6.05
C ASN A 76 -4.43 -19.05 6.57
N TRP A 77 -4.87 -18.11 5.74
CA TRP A 77 -5.19 -16.75 6.16
C TRP A 77 -6.36 -16.72 7.14
N LEU A 78 -7.47 -17.41 6.85
CA LEU A 78 -8.59 -17.51 7.78
C LEU A 78 -8.18 -18.08 9.14
N HIS A 79 -7.39 -19.15 9.13
CA HIS A 79 -6.86 -19.74 10.35
C HIS A 79 -5.99 -18.73 11.11
N ALA A 80 -5.17 -17.94 10.41
CA ALA A 80 -4.38 -16.89 11.04
C ALA A 80 -5.24 -15.83 11.74
N ILE A 81 -6.26 -15.33 11.05
CA ILE A 81 -7.20 -14.35 11.60
C ILE A 81 -7.95 -14.92 12.81
N ASN A 82 -8.43 -16.17 12.72
CA ASN A 82 -9.11 -16.83 13.83
C ASN A 82 -8.18 -17.05 15.03
N ASP A 83 -6.93 -17.49 14.81
CA ASP A 83 -5.94 -17.65 15.87
C ASP A 83 -5.67 -16.32 16.60
N ILE A 84 -5.59 -15.22 15.85
CA ILE A 84 -5.36 -13.88 16.40
C ILE A 84 -6.59 -13.38 17.16
N ASP A 85 -7.80 -13.61 16.66
CA ASP A 85 -9.04 -13.25 17.35
C ASP A 85 -9.20 -14.05 18.65
N LEU A 86 -8.87 -15.34 18.64
CA LEU A 86 -8.82 -16.18 19.84
C LEU A 86 -7.77 -15.69 20.84
N PHE A 87 -6.61 -15.24 20.37
CA PHE A 87 -5.60 -14.60 21.21
C PHE A 87 -6.13 -13.29 21.80
N TYR A 88 -6.76 -12.44 21.00
CA TYR A 88 -7.32 -11.15 21.41
C TYR A 88 -8.38 -11.31 22.51
N LYS A 89 -9.27 -12.30 22.38
CA LYS A 89 -10.28 -12.65 23.40
C LYS A 89 -9.68 -13.05 24.74
N ARG A 90 -8.44 -13.56 24.76
CA ARG A 90 -7.72 -13.99 25.97
C ARG A 90 -6.79 -12.92 26.55
N LEU A 91 -6.73 -11.73 25.95
CA LEU A 91 -5.77 -10.67 26.30
C LEU A 91 -5.87 -10.20 27.77
N ASN A 92 -7.06 -10.31 28.39
CA ASN A 92 -7.27 -9.94 29.79
C ASN A 92 -6.56 -10.87 30.79
N ASP A 93 -6.38 -12.14 30.42
CA ASP A 93 -5.83 -13.19 31.28
C ASP A 93 -4.41 -13.62 30.85
N LEU A 94 -3.80 -12.88 29.92
CA LEU A 94 -2.53 -13.24 29.31
C LEU A 94 -1.34 -12.96 30.24
N PRO A 95 -0.51 -13.97 30.59
CA PRO A 95 0.71 -13.73 31.36
C PRO A 95 1.75 -13.00 30.51
N ARG A 96 2.53 -12.11 31.15
CA ARG A 96 3.52 -11.27 30.45
C ARG A 96 4.62 -12.10 29.78
N GLU A 97 4.97 -13.23 30.39
CA GLU A 97 5.94 -14.19 29.88
C GLU A 97 5.54 -14.76 28.51
N GLU A 98 4.24 -14.93 28.23
CA GLU A 98 3.78 -15.39 26.91
C GLU A 98 4.08 -14.35 25.82
N VAL A 99 3.91 -13.06 26.12
CA VAL A 99 4.28 -11.97 25.20
C VAL A 99 5.79 -11.93 24.95
N PHE A 100 6.60 -12.08 26.00
CA PHE A 100 8.06 -12.10 25.84
C PHE A 100 8.51 -13.28 24.98
N GLN A 101 7.92 -14.45 25.20
CA GLN A 101 8.17 -15.64 24.39
C GLN A 101 7.70 -15.46 22.94
N ALA A 102 6.57 -14.78 22.71
CA ALA A 102 6.10 -14.48 21.36
C ALA A 102 7.08 -13.57 20.59
N ILE A 103 7.65 -12.56 21.25
CA ILE A 103 8.66 -11.69 20.63
C ILE A 103 9.94 -12.48 20.31
N SER A 104 10.44 -13.28 21.25
CA SER A 104 11.60 -14.15 21.00
C SER A 104 11.35 -15.13 19.87
N TYR A 105 10.18 -15.77 19.86
CA TYR A 105 9.75 -16.64 18.77
C TYR A 105 9.73 -15.91 17.43
N THR A 106 9.23 -14.66 17.40
CA THR A 106 9.18 -13.85 16.17
C THR A 106 10.58 -13.57 15.63
N ILE A 107 11.54 -13.24 16.50
CA ILE A 107 12.95 -13.02 16.11
C ILE A 107 13.56 -14.30 15.54
N ASP A 108 13.37 -15.44 16.21
CA ASP A 108 13.87 -16.73 15.74
C ASP A 108 13.25 -17.10 14.38
N ALA A 109 11.94 -16.91 14.22
CA ALA A 109 11.19 -17.14 12.99
C ALA A 109 11.72 -16.28 11.83
N LEU A 110 12.00 -14.99 12.06
CA LEU A 110 12.62 -14.12 11.05
C LEU A 110 14.00 -14.61 10.61
N GLY A 111 14.81 -15.14 11.55
CA GLY A 111 16.11 -15.72 11.24
C GLY A 111 16.01 -17.01 10.42
N PHE A 112 15.07 -17.89 10.76
CA PHE A 112 14.80 -19.08 9.96
C PHE A 112 14.32 -18.74 8.55
N ARG A 113 13.47 -17.73 8.42
CA ARG A 113 12.94 -17.28 7.13
C ARG A 113 14.01 -16.67 6.24
N LEU A 114 14.89 -15.82 6.78
CA LEU A 114 16.02 -15.27 6.03
C LEU A 114 16.89 -16.41 5.46
N ASN A 115 17.20 -17.40 6.29
CA ASN A 115 18.00 -18.55 5.87
C ASN A 115 17.29 -19.37 4.77
N TYR A 116 15.97 -19.56 4.90
CA TYR A 116 15.18 -20.27 3.91
C TYR A 116 15.12 -19.51 2.58
N TYR A 117 14.87 -18.20 2.63
CA TYR A 117 14.89 -17.30 1.48
C TYR A 117 16.26 -17.31 0.76
N GLN A 118 17.36 -17.15 1.49
CA GLN A 118 18.72 -17.23 0.93
C GLN A 118 18.97 -18.57 0.23
N LYS A 119 18.59 -19.69 0.86
CA LYS A 119 18.71 -21.02 0.24
C LYS A 119 17.88 -21.14 -1.02
N TYR A 120 16.65 -20.64 -0.99
CA TYR A 120 15.75 -20.68 -2.14
C TYR A 120 16.29 -19.83 -3.31
N MET A 121 16.73 -18.60 -3.05
CA MET A 121 17.29 -17.73 -4.09
C MET A 121 18.60 -18.26 -4.64
N ASN A 122 19.51 -18.75 -3.79
CA ASN A 122 20.77 -19.36 -4.24
C ASN A 122 20.56 -20.64 -5.07
N LYS A 123 19.47 -21.37 -4.84
CA LYS A 123 19.10 -22.55 -5.66
C LYS A 123 18.77 -22.15 -7.10
N TRP A 124 18.09 -21.02 -7.31
CA TRP A 124 17.64 -20.56 -8.62
C TRP A 124 18.60 -19.59 -9.31
N LYS A 125 19.50 -18.96 -8.55
CA LYS A 125 20.52 -18.04 -9.07
C LYS A 125 21.28 -18.57 -10.29
N PRO A 126 21.74 -19.84 -10.37
CA PRO A 126 22.50 -20.32 -11.53
C PRO A 126 21.72 -20.37 -12.85
N SER A 127 20.37 -20.35 -12.82
CA SER A 127 19.56 -20.37 -14.05
C SER A 127 19.36 -18.98 -14.68
N LEU A 128 19.71 -17.92 -13.95
CA LEU A 128 19.52 -16.52 -14.35
C LEU A 128 20.70 -15.99 -15.17
N SER A 129 20.46 -14.93 -15.94
CA SER A 129 21.52 -14.17 -16.62
C SER A 129 22.46 -13.50 -15.62
N ASN A 130 23.69 -13.13 -16.03
CA ASN A 130 24.65 -12.50 -15.13
C ASN A 130 24.12 -11.18 -14.51
N GLU A 131 23.35 -10.41 -15.29
CA GLU A 131 22.71 -9.18 -14.82
C GLU A 131 21.65 -9.47 -13.75
N LEU A 132 20.75 -10.42 -14.02
CA LEU A 132 19.73 -10.83 -13.05
C LEU A 132 20.34 -11.48 -11.80
N GLN A 133 21.48 -12.17 -11.92
CA GLN A 133 22.23 -12.69 -10.78
C GLN A 133 22.82 -11.58 -9.90
N ALA A 134 23.23 -10.46 -10.49
CA ALA A 134 23.71 -9.30 -9.75
C ALA A 134 22.55 -8.64 -9.00
N ASN A 135 21.42 -8.43 -9.68
CA ASN A 135 20.20 -7.89 -9.09
C ASN A 135 19.70 -8.77 -7.93
N LEU A 136 19.67 -10.09 -8.10
CA LEU A 136 19.26 -11.03 -7.05
C LEU A 136 20.19 -10.97 -5.82
N ASN A 137 21.49 -10.68 -5.99
CA ASN A 137 22.39 -10.51 -4.84
C ASN A 137 22.10 -9.22 -4.09
N ALA A 138 21.82 -8.14 -4.81
CA ALA A 138 21.42 -6.88 -4.19
C ALA A 138 20.11 -7.05 -3.40
N GLU A 139 19.13 -7.77 -3.95
CA GLU A 139 17.88 -8.11 -3.25
C GLU A 139 18.12 -8.94 -1.98
N ILE A 140 19.04 -9.91 -2.02
CA ILE A 140 19.43 -10.69 -0.84
C ILE A 140 20.08 -9.79 0.23
N GLU A 141 21.01 -8.92 -0.17
CA GLU A 141 21.70 -7.98 0.73
C GLU A 141 20.72 -7.02 1.39
N ILE A 142 19.77 -6.45 0.63
CA ILE A 142 18.71 -5.59 1.16
C ILE A 142 17.89 -6.33 2.23
N VAL A 143 17.45 -7.57 1.95
CA VAL A 143 16.67 -8.36 2.93
C VAL A 143 17.49 -8.68 4.19
N GLU A 144 18.80 -8.94 4.07
CA GLU A 144 19.70 -9.14 5.21
C GLU A 144 19.82 -7.89 6.10
N GLU A 145 19.95 -6.71 5.47
CA GLU A 145 19.97 -5.42 6.17
C GLU A 145 18.64 -5.15 6.88
N MET A 146 17.51 -5.34 6.18
CA MET A 146 16.18 -5.16 6.76
C MET A 146 15.93 -6.13 7.93
N HIS A 147 16.36 -7.40 7.81
CA HIS A 147 16.30 -8.37 8.91
C HIS A 147 17.08 -7.90 10.14
N THR A 148 18.27 -7.34 9.93
CA THR A 148 19.12 -6.84 11.01
C THR A 148 18.44 -5.68 11.74
N GLU A 149 17.88 -4.71 11.01
CA GLU A 149 17.22 -3.56 11.63
C GLU A 149 15.93 -3.96 12.34
N ILE A 150 15.09 -4.83 11.76
CA ILE A 150 13.89 -5.32 12.47
C ILE A 150 14.24 -6.09 13.72
N THR A 151 15.25 -6.95 13.67
CA THR A 151 15.66 -7.74 14.84
C THR A 151 16.02 -6.82 16.00
N LYS A 152 16.72 -5.72 15.71
CA LYS A 152 17.03 -4.67 16.68
C LYS A 152 15.76 -3.97 17.20
N VAL A 153 14.82 -3.60 16.33
CA VAL A 153 13.54 -3.00 16.73
C VAL A 153 12.71 -3.94 17.60
N LEU A 154 12.65 -5.24 17.29
CA LEU A 154 11.95 -6.25 18.09
C LEU A 154 12.62 -6.48 19.45
N LEU A 155 13.95 -6.46 19.51
CA LEU A 155 14.68 -6.50 20.78
C LEU A 155 14.39 -5.26 21.64
N ASP A 156 14.24 -4.09 21.03
CA ASP A 156 13.86 -2.87 21.75
C ASP A 156 12.39 -2.90 22.19
N LYS A 157 11.47 -3.40 21.35
CA LYS A 157 10.09 -3.72 21.75
C LYS A 157 10.08 -4.67 22.96
N LEU A 158 10.89 -5.74 22.95
CA LEU A 158 11.02 -6.67 24.07
C LEU A 158 11.48 -5.97 25.37
N LYS A 159 12.49 -5.09 25.27
CA LYS A 159 12.94 -4.28 26.43
C LYS A 159 11.82 -3.37 26.93
N CYS A 160 11.10 -2.69 26.04
CA CYS A 160 9.96 -1.86 26.38
C CYS A 160 8.87 -2.67 27.11
N PHE A 161 8.48 -3.83 26.56
CA PHE A 161 7.47 -4.69 27.17
C PHE A 161 7.87 -5.19 28.56
N ARG A 162 9.17 -5.47 28.79
CA ARG A 162 9.69 -5.85 30.12
C ARG A 162 9.68 -4.71 31.14
N ASN A 163 9.74 -3.46 30.68
CA ASN A 163 9.84 -2.29 31.55
C ASN A 163 8.46 -1.72 31.98
N TYR A 164 7.34 -2.18 31.40
CA TYR A 164 6.01 -1.73 31.83
C TYR A 164 5.72 -2.20 33.27
N SER A 165 5.55 -1.25 34.18
CA SER A 165 5.17 -1.53 35.56
C SER A 165 3.65 -1.69 35.73
N CYS A 166 2.86 -0.97 34.94
CA CYS A 166 1.40 -0.99 34.99
C CYS A 166 0.80 -2.08 34.08
N ASP A 167 -0.10 -2.90 34.62
CA ASP A 167 -0.76 -4.00 33.88
C ASP A 167 -1.73 -3.49 32.81
N ILE A 168 -2.43 -2.39 33.09
CA ILE A 168 -3.39 -1.78 32.16
C ILE A 168 -2.63 -1.23 30.95
N GLU A 169 -1.53 -0.49 31.19
CA GLU A 169 -0.69 0.07 30.12
C GLU A 169 -0.07 -1.04 29.26
N PHE A 170 0.43 -2.10 29.89
CA PHE A 170 0.94 -3.29 29.20
C PHE A 170 -0.13 -3.87 28.27
N LYS A 171 -1.35 -4.12 28.76
CA LYS A 171 -2.46 -4.66 27.95
C LYS A 171 -2.86 -3.79 26.78
N VAL A 172 -2.94 -2.47 26.98
CA VAL A 172 -3.22 -1.52 25.88
C VAL A 172 -2.14 -1.61 24.80
N LYS A 173 -0.87 -1.72 25.20
CA LYS A 173 0.25 -1.85 24.26
C LYS A 173 0.28 -3.20 23.56
N VAL A 174 -0.11 -4.29 24.23
CA VAL A 174 -0.30 -5.59 23.58
C VAL A 174 -1.46 -5.52 22.58
N SER A 175 -2.59 -4.92 22.93
CA SER A 175 -3.74 -4.74 22.01
C SER A 175 -3.34 -3.99 20.75
N SER A 176 -2.66 -2.85 20.91
CA SER A 176 -2.15 -2.07 19.79
C SER A 176 -1.16 -2.86 18.91
N ALA A 177 -0.31 -3.70 19.50
CA ALA A 177 0.58 -4.57 18.73
C ALA A 177 -0.15 -5.73 18.02
N VAL A 178 -1.29 -6.20 18.55
CA VAL A 178 -2.16 -7.18 17.88
C VAL A 178 -2.87 -6.54 16.69
N GLU A 179 -3.33 -5.30 16.82
CA GLU A 179 -3.88 -4.52 15.70
C GLU A 179 -2.82 -4.27 14.62
N GLU A 180 -1.58 -3.94 14.99
CA GLU A 180 -0.45 -3.88 14.05
C GLU A 180 -0.25 -5.21 13.29
N LEU A 181 -0.38 -6.35 13.97
CA LEU A 181 -0.27 -7.68 13.34
C LEU A 181 -1.40 -7.95 12.35
N LEU A 182 -2.65 -7.62 12.70
CA LEU A 182 -3.80 -7.80 11.80
C LEU A 182 -3.65 -6.96 10.53
N ASN A 183 -3.34 -5.67 10.68
CA ASN A 183 -3.13 -4.76 9.55
C ASN A 183 -1.99 -5.25 8.64
N TRP A 184 -0.93 -5.80 9.23
CA TRP A 184 0.19 -6.37 8.48
C TRP A 184 -0.20 -7.63 7.71
N ILE A 185 -1.00 -8.53 8.31
CA ILE A 185 -1.52 -9.73 7.62
C ILE A 185 -2.38 -9.32 6.42
N ASP A 186 -3.27 -8.36 6.59
CA ASP A 186 -4.14 -7.88 5.52
C ASP A 186 -3.32 -7.24 4.41
N LYS A 187 -2.41 -6.30 4.74
CA LYS A 187 -1.52 -5.66 3.76
C LYS A 187 -0.73 -6.67 2.92
N ILE A 188 -0.19 -7.71 3.55
CA ILE A 188 0.57 -8.74 2.84
C ILE A 188 -0.35 -9.61 2.00
N THR A 189 -1.51 -9.97 2.53
CA THR A 189 -2.50 -10.81 1.83
C THR A 189 -2.98 -10.10 0.57
N ASP A 190 -3.25 -8.79 0.65
CA ASP A 190 -3.64 -7.96 -0.47
C ASP A 190 -2.49 -7.79 -1.48
N SER A 191 -1.27 -7.58 -1.00
CA SER A 191 -0.09 -7.50 -1.87
C SER A 191 0.13 -8.83 -2.61
N LEU A 192 -0.02 -9.96 -1.91
CA LEU A 192 0.05 -11.27 -2.52
C LEU A 192 -1.09 -11.47 -3.53
N ALA A 193 -2.33 -11.13 -3.18
CA ALA A 193 -3.47 -11.27 -4.09
C ALA A 193 -3.28 -10.42 -5.35
N SER A 194 -2.77 -9.20 -5.20
CA SER A 194 -2.42 -8.30 -6.30
C SER A 194 -1.34 -8.90 -7.20
N GLU A 195 -0.24 -9.41 -6.64
CA GLU A 195 0.81 -10.07 -7.42
C GLU A 195 0.30 -11.37 -8.08
N LEU A 196 -0.45 -12.20 -7.36
CA LEU A 196 -1.10 -13.41 -7.86
C LEU A 196 -2.02 -13.11 -9.05
N SER A 197 -2.77 -12.00 -9.00
CA SER A 197 -3.69 -11.62 -10.07
C SER A 197 -3.00 -11.44 -11.42
N LYS A 198 -1.73 -10.98 -11.43
CA LYS A 198 -0.93 -10.82 -12.66
C LYS A 198 -0.68 -12.15 -13.35
N TYR A 199 -0.57 -13.22 -12.58
CA TYR A 199 -0.23 -14.57 -13.06
C TYR A 199 -1.46 -15.46 -13.28
N ILE A 200 -2.52 -15.26 -12.49
CA ILE A 200 -3.76 -16.02 -12.57
C ILE A 200 -4.69 -15.50 -13.68
N ASN A 201 -4.63 -14.21 -14.04
CA ASN A 201 -5.44 -13.64 -15.14
C ASN A 201 -5.19 -14.32 -16.50
N ILE A 202 -4.11 -15.10 -16.62
CA ILE A 202 -3.76 -15.87 -17.80
C ILE A 202 -4.68 -17.11 -17.95
N HIS A 203 -5.39 -17.52 -16.89
CA HIS A 203 -5.99 -18.86 -16.79
C HIS A 203 -7.45 -18.95 -16.32
N VAL A 204 -8.18 -17.86 -16.11
CA VAL A 204 -9.58 -17.98 -15.66
C VAL A 204 -10.42 -18.63 -16.77
N PRO A 205 -10.89 -19.89 -16.60
CA PRO A 205 -11.82 -20.48 -17.54
C PRO A 205 -13.15 -19.74 -17.41
N HIS A 206 -13.89 -19.58 -18.51
CA HIS A 206 -15.24 -19.01 -18.49
C HIS A 206 -16.18 -19.77 -17.51
N LEU A 207 -16.19 -19.36 -16.24
CA LEU A 207 -16.89 -19.97 -15.10
C LEU A 207 -18.43 -19.81 -15.12
N SER A 208 -19.02 -19.38 -16.23
CA SER A 208 -20.44 -19.01 -16.31
C SER A 208 -21.43 -20.16 -16.07
N VAL A 209 -21.04 -21.42 -16.31
CA VAL A 209 -21.97 -22.56 -16.24
C VAL A 209 -21.92 -23.30 -14.90
N ASP A 210 -20.76 -23.34 -14.25
CA ASP A 210 -20.60 -24.09 -13.00
C ASP A 210 -20.99 -23.27 -11.77
N LEU A 211 -20.74 -21.96 -11.75
CA LEU A 211 -21.13 -21.13 -10.61
C LEU A 211 -22.65 -21.12 -10.37
N THR A 212 -23.45 -21.08 -11.44
CA THR A 212 -24.92 -21.10 -11.37
C THR A 212 -25.45 -22.44 -10.84
N LYS A 213 -24.79 -23.55 -11.22
CA LYS A 213 -25.12 -24.88 -10.70
C LYS A 213 -24.71 -25.03 -9.25
N THR A 214 -23.54 -24.53 -8.87
CA THR A 214 -23.06 -24.55 -7.49
C THR A 214 -23.95 -23.70 -6.59
N LEU A 215 -24.39 -22.52 -7.04
CA LEU A 215 -25.28 -21.67 -6.26
C LEU A 215 -26.68 -22.29 -6.12
N GLN A 216 -27.23 -22.85 -7.20
CA GLN A 216 -28.51 -23.57 -7.16
C GLN A 216 -28.42 -24.78 -6.23
N GLN A 217 -27.32 -25.53 -6.29
CA GLN A 217 -27.10 -26.68 -5.43
C GLN A 217 -26.93 -26.26 -3.97
N VAL A 218 -26.26 -25.15 -3.68
CA VAL A 218 -26.19 -24.57 -2.33
C VAL A 218 -27.56 -24.10 -1.86
N ILE A 219 -28.38 -23.49 -2.72
CA ILE A 219 -29.75 -23.08 -2.38
C ILE A 219 -30.63 -24.31 -2.12
N ASP A 220 -30.51 -25.35 -2.93
CA ASP A 220 -31.24 -26.60 -2.79
C ASP A 220 -30.79 -27.32 -1.50
N ASP A 221 -29.49 -27.33 -1.21
CA ASP A 221 -28.90 -27.89 0.02
C ASP A 221 -29.33 -27.09 1.26
N LEU A 222 -29.44 -25.75 1.14
CA LEU A 222 -29.97 -24.87 2.19
C LEU A 222 -31.49 -25.01 2.37
N HIS A 223 -32.25 -25.28 1.31
CA HIS A 223 -33.70 -25.59 1.40
C HIS A 223 -33.94 -26.98 1.99
N ASN A 224 -33.06 -27.93 1.72
CA ASN A 224 -33.10 -29.27 2.29
C ASN A 224 -32.53 -29.29 3.73
N SER A 225 -31.83 -28.22 4.15
CA SER A 225 -31.28 -28.05 5.50
C SER A 225 -32.27 -27.32 6.40
N ASN A 226 -32.84 -28.03 7.37
CA ASN A 226 -33.81 -27.48 8.32
C ASN A 226 -33.18 -26.62 9.44
N SER A 227 -31.94 -26.15 9.31
CA SER A 227 -31.25 -25.41 10.39
C SER A 227 -31.70 -23.93 10.46
N GLU A 228 -31.88 -23.39 11.67
CA GLU A 228 -32.26 -21.97 11.87
C GLU A 228 -31.20 -21.02 11.29
N SER A 229 -29.92 -21.43 11.28
CA SER A 229 -28.86 -20.70 10.60
C SER A 229 -29.00 -20.74 9.09
N ALA A 230 -29.36 -21.89 8.50
CA ALA A 230 -29.66 -21.98 7.07
C ALA A 230 -30.91 -21.17 6.74
N GLN A 231 -31.92 -21.11 7.63
CA GLN A 231 -33.12 -20.29 7.43
C GLN A 231 -32.88 -18.80 7.63
N ARG A 232 -32.07 -18.37 8.61
CA ARG A 232 -31.61 -16.96 8.72
C ARG A 232 -30.70 -16.58 7.57
N MET A 233 -29.88 -17.51 7.09
CA MET A 233 -29.06 -17.32 5.90
C MET A 233 -29.92 -17.31 4.65
N LEU A 234 -31.00 -18.10 4.60
CA LEU A 234 -32.00 -18.07 3.54
C LEU A 234 -32.82 -16.77 3.62
N GLU A 235 -33.14 -16.28 4.82
CA GLU A 235 -33.79 -14.99 5.08
C GLU A 235 -32.89 -13.83 4.71
N HIS A 236 -31.59 -13.95 4.96
CA HIS A 236 -30.62 -12.94 4.58
C HIS A 236 -30.26 -13.02 3.10
N LEU A 237 -30.21 -14.21 2.48
CA LEU A 237 -30.20 -14.40 1.02
C LEU A 237 -31.51 -13.94 0.39
N LYS A 238 -32.64 -14.04 1.10
CA LYS A 238 -33.95 -13.50 0.68
C LYS A 238 -33.92 -11.99 0.76
N GLU A 239 -33.34 -11.40 1.79
CA GLU A 239 -33.20 -9.95 1.96
C GLU A 239 -32.21 -9.37 0.95
N LYS A 240 -31.05 -9.99 0.81
CA LYS A 240 -30.02 -9.65 -0.19
C LYS A 240 -30.48 -9.98 -1.60
N GLY A 241 -31.25 -11.03 -1.81
CA GLY A 241 -31.90 -11.35 -3.08
C GLY A 241 -33.07 -10.42 -3.39
N LYS A 242 -33.75 -9.87 -2.37
CA LYS A 242 -34.75 -8.80 -2.52
C LYS A 242 -34.09 -7.45 -2.78
N GLU A 243 -32.94 -7.15 -2.16
CA GLU A 243 -32.11 -5.97 -2.43
C GLU A 243 -31.47 -6.05 -3.81
N LEU A 244 -30.83 -7.17 -4.16
CA LEU A 244 -30.27 -7.44 -5.48
C LEU A 244 -31.39 -7.51 -6.52
N GLY A 245 -32.52 -8.13 -6.20
CA GLY A 245 -33.72 -8.09 -7.03
C GLY A 245 -34.33 -6.70 -7.14
N ALA A 246 -34.24 -5.85 -6.11
CA ALA A 246 -34.67 -4.44 -6.16
C ALA A 246 -33.66 -3.58 -6.93
N MET A 247 -32.37 -3.92 -6.86
CA MET A 247 -31.27 -3.32 -7.61
C MET A 247 -31.38 -3.70 -9.10
N ILE A 248 -31.73 -4.95 -9.40
CA ILE A 248 -32.04 -5.49 -10.74
C ILE A 248 -33.39 -4.96 -11.27
N ARG A 249 -34.38 -4.78 -10.39
CA ARG A 249 -35.64 -4.08 -10.76
C ARG A 249 -35.43 -2.57 -10.92
N SER A 250 -34.42 -1.99 -10.25
CA SER A 250 -34.00 -0.60 -10.44
C SER A 250 -33.09 -0.41 -11.65
N THR A 251 -32.47 -1.49 -12.16
CA THR A 251 -31.98 -1.54 -13.53
C THR A 251 -33.13 -1.88 -14.47
N THR A 252 -33.98 -0.86 -14.70
CA THR A 252 -34.82 -0.77 -15.89
C THR A 252 -34.06 -1.02 -17.20
N SER A 253 -32.70 -1.06 -17.19
CA SER A 253 -31.88 -1.42 -18.34
C SER A 253 -32.00 -2.89 -18.76
N HIS A 254 -32.23 -3.87 -17.88
CA HIS A 254 -32.24 -5.28 -18.31
C HIS A 254 -33.52 -5.71 -19.02
N ASP A 255 -34.69 -5.25 -18.58
CA ASP A 255 -35.93 -5.45 -19.35
C ASP A 255 -35.89 -4.62 -20.65
N LEU A 256 -35.26 -3.45 -20.66
CA LEU A 256 -35.03 -2.65 -21.87
C LEU A 256 -34.03 -3.35 -22.82
N GLU A 257 -33.01 -4.04 -22.28
CA GLU A 257 -32.02 -4.82 -23.02
C GLU A 257 -32.64 -6.08 -23.61
N ILE A 258 -33.47 -6.81 -22.86
CA ILE A 258 -34.24 -7.95 -23.38
C ILE A 258 -35.17 -7.46 -24.50
N CYS A 259 -35.88 -6.33 -24.30
CA CYS A 259 -36.70 -5.74 -25.35
C CYS A 259 -35.89 -5.33 -26.59
N LYS A 260 -34.71 -4.72 -26.41
CA LYS A 260 -33.80 -4.33 -27.50
C LYS A 260 -33.17 -5.53 -28.22
N VAL A 261 -32.88 -6.62 -27.52
CA VAL A 261 -32.38 -7.87 -28.10
C VAL A 261 -33.49 -8.53 -28.93
N ILE A 262 -34.72 -8.59 -28.41
CA ILE A 262 -35.89 -9.08 -29.14
C ILE A 262 -36.15 -8.21 -30.38
N GLU A 263 -36.11 -6.88 -30.25
CA GLU A 263 -36.27 -5.95 -31.37
C GLU A 263 -35.19 -6.18 -32.45
N LYS A 264 -33.94 -6.39 -32.04
CA LYS A 264 -32.84 -6.72 -32.98
C LYS A 264 -33.00 -8.09 -33.63
N ILE A 265 -33.47 -9.11 -32.91
CA ILE A 265 -33.79 -10.42 -33.49
C ILE A 265 -34.87 -10.25 -34.56
N ASN A 266 -35.96 -9.54 -34.27
CA ASN A 266 -37.05 -9.28 -35.22
C ASN A 266 -36.56 -8.52 -36.47
N ILE A 267 -35.69 -7.52 -36.30
CA ILE A 267 -35.09 -6.78 -37.43
C ILE A 267 -34.19 -7.70 -38.27
N LEU A 268 -33.43 -8.59 -37.64
CA LEU A 268 -32.57 -9.55 -38.34
C LEU A 268 -33.39 -10.61 -39.07
N GLU A 269 -34.47 -11.11 -38.48
CA GLU A 269 -35.41 -12.03 -39.12
C GLU A 269 -36.05 -11.40 -40.36
N ASP A 270 -36.55 -10.16 -40.27
CA ASP A 270 -37.09 -9.44 -41.42
C ASP A 270 -36.04 -9.22 -42.53
N ARG A 271 -34.78 -8.97 -42.17
CA ARG A 271 -33.67 -8.87 -43.13
C ARG A 271 -33.33 -10.22 -43.75
N ILE A 272 -33.31 -11.30 -42.98
CA ILE A 272 -33.08 -12.67 -43.47
C ILE A 272 -34.20 -13.07 -44.43
N SER A 273 -35.46 -12.78 -44.09
CA SER A 273 -36.62 -13.05 -44.96
C SER A 273 -36.58 -12.28 -46.27
N ARG A 274 -36.11 -11.03 -46.28
CA ARG A 274 -35.88 -10.28 -47.52
C ARG A 274 -34.77 -10.87 -48.41
N LEU A 275 -33.83 -11.61 -47.82
CA LEU A 275 -32.74 -12.28 -48.51
C LEU A 275 -33.03 -13.76 -48.81
N GLU A 276 -34.26 -14.24 -48.58
CA GLU A 276 -34.63 -15.65 -48.79
C GLU A 276 -34.45 -16.11 -50.24
N LEU A 277 -34.59 -15.19 -51.20
CA LEU A 277 -34.41 -15.46 -52.64
C LEU A 277 -32.95 -15.65 -53.06
N GLU A 278 -31.99 -15.36 -52.17
CA GLU A 278 -30.54 -15.48 -52.42
C GLU A 278 -29.86 -16.45 -51.42
N PRO A 279 -30.12 -17.76 -51.53
CA PRO A 279 -29.72 -18.75 -50.52
C PRO A 279 -28.20 -18.96 -50.39
N THR A 280 -27.40 -18.48 -51.34
CA THR A 280 -25.93 -18.59 -51.31
C THR A 280 -25.23 -17.29 -50.89
N SER A 281 -25.99 -16.26 -50.50
CA SER A 281 -25.41 -14.98 -50.08
C SER A 281 -24.68 -15.13 -48.75
N ALA A 282 -23.38 -14.79 -48.72
CA ALA A 282 -22.59 -14.76 -47.49
C ALA A 282 -23.19 -13.80 -46.44
N ALA A 283 -23.89 -12.75 -46.89
CA ALA A 283 -24.61 -11.83 -46.02
C ALA A 283 -25.78 -12.52 -45.30
N ARG A 284 -26.51 -13.42 -45.98
CA ARG A 284 -27.58 -14.20 -45.36
C ARG A 284 -27.04 -15.13 -44.28
N LEU A 285 -25.98 -15.88 -44.57
CA LEU A 285 -25.36 -16.81 -43.60
C LEU A 285 -24.80 -16.05 -42.38
N ALA A 286 -24.23 -14.86 -42.58
CA ALA A 286 -23.75 -14.00 -41.50
C ALA A 286 -24.91 -13.48 -40.63
N LEU A 287 -26.04 -13.09 -41.24
CA LEU A 287 -27.23 -12.66 -40.52
C LEU A 287 -27.90 -13.81 -39.76
N GLU A 288 -27.97 -15.02 -40.34
CA GLU A 288 -28.47 -16.23 -39.67
C GLU A 288 -27.60 -16.60 -38.46
N ASN A 289 -26.27 -16.59 -38.59
CA ASN A 289 -25.37 -16.81 -37.46
C ASN A 289 -25.51 -15.73 -36.36
N LYS A 290 -25.77 -14.48 -36.75
CA LYS A 290 -25.99 -13.36 -35.83
C LYS A 290 -27.33 -13.47 -35.09
N ARG A 291 -28.38 -13.92 -35.78
CA ARG A 291 -29.69 -14.25 -35.18
C ARG A 291 -29.53 -15.40 -34.18
N ASP A 292 -28.91 -16.52 -34.58
CA ASP A 292 -28.72 -17.70 -33.74
C ASP A 292 -27.91 -17.38 -32.47
N TYR A 293 -26.92 -16.48 -32.56
CA TYR A 293 -26.17 -15.99 -31.42
C TYR A 293 -27.05 -15.16 -30.47
N LEU A 294 -27.87 -14.25 -31.00
CA LEU A 294 -28.77 -13.41 -30.21
C LEU A 294 -29.91 -14.22 -29.58
N GLU A 295 -30.42 -15.25 -30.24
CA GLU A 295 -31.41 -16.19 -29.69
C GLU A 295 -30.81 -17.00 -28.52
N LYS A 296 -29.57 -17.48 -28.66
CA LYS A 296 -28.85 -18.14 -27.55
C LYS A 296 -28.66 -17.17 -26.37
N ARG A 297 -28.31 -15.91 -26.65
CA ARG A 297 -28.18 -14.86 -25.64
C ARG A 297 -29.52 -14.54 -24.96
N LEU A 298 -30.62 -14.46 -25.71
CA LEU A 298 -31.97 -14.25 -25.19
C LEU A 298 -32.40 -15.41 -24.29
N SER A 299 -32.15 -16.66 -24.71
CA SER A 299 -32.38 -17.86 -23.90
C SER A 299 -31.59 -17.86 -22.59
N MET A 300 -30.36 -17.33 -22.59
CA MET A 300 -29.57 -17.14 -21.37
C MET A 300 -30.16 -16.06 -20.45
N LEU A 301 -30.63 -14.94 -20.99
CA LEU A 301 -31.26 -13.88 -20.20
C LEU A 301 -32.62 -14.32 -19.64
N ASP A 302 -33.41 -15.06 -20.41
CA ASP A 302 -34.68 -15.61 -19.97
C ASP A 302 -34.51 -16.74 -18.95
N SER A 303 -33.48 -17.57 -19.07
CA SER A 303 -33.17 -18.58 -18.05
C SER A 303 -32.75 -17.92 -16.74
N LEU A 304 -31.93 -16.87 -16.78
CA LEU A 304 -31.57 -16.07 -15.60
C LEU A 304 -32.80 -15.38 -14.97
N LYS A 305 -33.69 -14.81 -15.79
CA LYS A 305 -34.97 -14.23 -15.34
C LYS A 305 -35.89 -15.27 -14.69
N THR A 306 -35.92 -16.49 -15.23
CA THR A 306 -36.73 -17.60 -14.71
C THR A 306 -36.17 -18.11 -13.37
N THR A 307 -34.85 -18.24 -13.23
CA THR A 307 -34.17 -18.59 -11.98
C THR A 307 -34.43 -17.55 -10.89
N LEU A 308 -34.41 -16.26 -11.23
CA LEU A 308 -34.72 -15.20 -10.27
C LEU A 308 -36.20 -15.23 -9.83
N LYS A 309 -37.12 -15.58 -10.74
CA LYS A 309 -38.54 -15.75 -10.40
C LYS A 309 -38.82 -17.00 -9.57
N SER A 310 -38.16 -18.13 -9.84
CA SER A 310 -38.32 -19.34 -9.03
C SER A 310 -37.74 -19.15 -7.63
N MET A 311 -36.60 -18.45 -7.51
CA MET A 311 -36.07 -18.00 -6.22
C MET A 311 -37.07 -17.12 -5.47
N GLN A 312 -37.83 -16.27 -6.16
CA GLN A 312 -38.85 -15.43 -5.51
C GLN A 312 -40.05 -16.25 -4.99
N GLN A 313 -40.51 -17.26 -5.74
CA GLN A 313 -41.66 -18.10 -5.38
C GLN A 313 -41.37 -19.09 -4.24
N LEU A 314 -40.13 -19.57 -4.11
CA LEU A 314 -39.70 -20.49 -3.04
C LEU A 314 -39.63 -19.83 -1.66
N THR A 315 -39.70 -18.49 -1.61
CA THR A 315 -39.44 -17.74 -0.38
C THR A 315 -40.67 -17.50 0.51
N GLU A 316 -41.86 -17.94 0.09
CA GLU A 316 -43.17 -17.62 0.67
C GLU A 316 -43.89 -18.73 1.47
N VAL A 317 -43.27 -19.87 1.85
CA VAL A 317 -44.02 -20.98 2.51
C VAL A 317 -43.66 -21.19 4.00
N HIS A 318 -44.72 -21.35 4.80
CA HIS A 318 -44.87 -21.34 6.26
C HIS A 318 -43.99 -22.28 7.11
N LEU A 319 -43.52 -21.69 8.23
CA LEU A 319 -42.88 -22.30 9.41
C LEU A 319 -43.88 -23.07 10.28
N GLU A 320 -43.51 -24.28 10.74
CA GLU A 320 -43.90 -24.78 12.07
C GLU A 320 -42.99 -25.93 12.56
N SER A 321 -42.26 -25.66 13.65
CA SER A 321 -41.79 -26.58 14.73
C SER A 321 -40.77 -27.70 14.45
N VAL A 322 -39.52 -27.52 14.90
CA VAL A 322 -38.71 -28.57 15.60
C VAL A 322 -37.79 -27.91 16.66
N PRO A 323 -37.60 -28.46 17.87
CA PRO A 323 -36.89 -27.83 19.00
C PRO A 323 -35.36 -28.02 19.00
N ASP A 324 -34.68 -27.04 19.60
CA ASP A 324 -33.28 -26.62 19.47
C ASP A 324 -32.16 -27.55 20.02
N ASP A 325 -32.45 -28.78 20.45
CA ASP A 325 -31.48 -29.52 21.28
C ASP A 325 -30.65 -30.60 20.55
N GLU A 326 -30.83 -30.79 19.23
CA GLU A 326 -30.03 -31.75 18.46
C GLU A 326 -29.69 -31.24 17.05
N LEU A 327 -28.51 -30.65 16.87
CA LEU A 327 -27.45 -31.15 15.96
C LEU A 327 -26.38 -30.09 15.65
N CYS A 328 -25.13 -30.52 15.78
CA CYS A 328 -23.92 -29.71 15.84
C CYS A 328 -23.01 -29.97 14.63
N VAL A 329 -22.24 -28.92 14.28
CA VAL A 329 -20.98 -28.88 13.48
C VAL A 329 -21.05 -29.10 11.97
N CYS A 330 -21.04 -27.98 11.23
CA CYS A 330 -19.89 -27.59 10.39
C CYS A 330 -20.02 -26.11 10.01
N LYS A 331 -19.33 -25.25 10.78
CA LYS A 331 -19.43 -23.78 10.73
C LYS A 331 -18.41 -23.12 9.80
N ASP A 332 -17.46 -23.85 9.24
CA ASP A 332 -16.20 -23.20 8.84
C ASP A 332 -16.13 -22.79 7.35
N PHE A 333 -17.08 -23.19 6.51
CA PHE A 333 -16.98 -22.95 5.07
C PHE A 333 -17.66 -21.66 4.56
N TYR A 334 -18.48 -20.99 5.36
CA TYR A 334 -19.23 -19.79 4.92
C TYR A 334 -19.04 -18.55 5.81
N GLU A 335 -18.20 -18.64 6.85
CA GLU A 335 -17.70 -17.47 7.60
C GLU A 335 -16.50 -16.78 6.91
N PHE A 336 -16.21 -17.09 5.63
CA PHE A 336 -15.11 -16.47 4.88
C PHE A 336 -15.30 -14.96 4.76
N ARG A 337 -14.48 -14.25 5.55
CA ARG A 337 -14.29 -12.79 5.60
C ARG A 337 -13.65 -12.20 4.32
N ILE A 338 -13.94 -12.72 3.12
CA ILE A 338 -13.45 -12.13 1.86
C ILE A 338 -14.03 -10.71 1.63
N PHE A 339 -15.16 -10.38 2.26
CA PHE A 339 -15.84 -9.09 2.07
C PHE A 339 -16.07 -8.28 3.35
N ASN A 340 -15.63 -8.80 4.50
CA ASN A 340 -15.76 -8.17 5.83
C ASN A 340 -14.37 -7.89 6.41
N HIS A 341 -13.63 -7.02 5.73
CA HIS A 341 -12.40 -6.44 6.25
C HIS A 341 -12.73 -5.20 7.10
N ASP A 342 -11.99 -4.98 8.19
CA ASP A 342 -11.96 -3.72 8.96
C ASP A 342 -10.98 -2.71 8.34
N LEU A 343 -10.77 -2.78 7.01
CA LEU A 343 -9.99 -1.80 6.27
C LEU A 343 -10.64 -0.42 6.37
N GLN A 344 -9.81 0.63 6.33
CA GLN A 344 -10.31 1.99 6.13
C GLN A 344 -11.14 2.02 4.84
N PRO A 345 -12.24 2.79 4.79
CA PRO A 345 -13.17 2.78 3.66
C PRO A 345 -12.51 2.97 2.30
N GLU A 346 -11.47 3.80 2.21
CA GLU A 346 -10.77 4.08 0.96
C GLU A 346 -10.02 2.84 0.41
N ASP A 347 -9.33 2.10 1.28
CA ASP A 347 -8.57 0.91 0.90
C ASP A 347 -9.49 -0.24 0.52
N ARG A 348 -10.63 -0.36 1.21
CA ARG A 348 -11.68 -1.34 0.89
C ARG A 348 -12.32 -1.04 -0.47
N GLU A 349 -12.61 0.23 -0.74
CA GLU A 349 -13.16 0.67 -2.02
C GLU A 349 -12.17 0.42 -3.16
N HIS A 350 -10.88 0.67 -2.93
CA HIS A 350 -9.82 0.35 -3.88
C HIS A 350 -9.70 -1.16 -4.13
N LEU A 351 -9.68 -1.99 -3.10
CA LEU A 351 -9.60 -3.45 -3.23
C LEU A 351 -10.81 -4.03 -3.97
N VAL A 352 -12.02 -3.58 -3.64
CA VAL A 352 -13.25 -4.01 -4.32
C VAL A 352 -13.23 -3.54 -5.78
N THR A 353 -12.80 -2.31 -6.05
CA THR A 353 -12.67 -1.79 -7.42
C THR A 353 -11.66 -2.58 -8.23
N GLU A 354 -10.51 -2.92 -7.64
CA GLU A 354 -9.47 -3.69 -8.30
C GLU A 354 -9.90 -5.14 -8.52
N LEU A 355 -10.57 -5.76 -7.56
CA LEU A 355 -11.16 -7.10 -7.73
C LEU A 355 -12.26 -7.10 -8.80
N CYS A 356 -13.13 -6.10 -8.83
CA CYS A 356 -14.12 -5.94 -9.89
C CYS A 356 -13.46 -5.71 -11.26
N TYR A 357 -12.38 -4.94 -11.32
CA TYR A 357 -11.62 -4.73 -12.54
C TYR A 357 -10.93 -6.01 -13.02
N LEU A 358 -10.28 -6.75 -12.12
CA LEU A 358 -9.67 -8.04 -12.40
C LEU A 358 -10.74 -9.06 -12.82
N TRP A 359 -11.94 -8.98 -12.24
CA TRP A 359 -13.08 -9.80 -12.64
C TRP A 359 -13.59 -9.43 -14.03
N ASP A 360 -13.70 -8.14 -14.35
CA ASP A 360 -14.01 -7.65 -15.68
C ASP A 360 -12.91 -8.05 -16.69
N LEU A 361 -11.64 -8.00 -16.30
CA LEU A 361 -10.53 -8.43 -17.14
C LEU A 361 -10.53 -9.95 -17.36
N ALA A 362 -10.86 -10.74 -16.34
CA ALA A 362 -10.96 -12.19 -16.43
C ALA A 362 -12.16 -12.63 -17.28
N VAL A 363 -13.26 -11.88 -17.24
CA VAL A 363 -14.49 -12.17 -18.00
C VAL A 363 -14.40 -11.65 -19.44
N PHE A 364 -13.77 -10.49 -19.66
CA PHE A 364 -13.77 -9.77 -20.94
C PHE A 364 -12.39 -9.66 -21.63
N GLY A 365 -11.29 -10.08 -20.98
CA GLY A 365 -9.91 -10.05 -21.49
C GLY A 365 -9.36 -8.62 -21.69
N GLU A 366 -8.38 -8.47 -22.60
CA GLU A 366 -7.84 -7.17 -23.08
C GLU A 366 -8.91 -6.23 -23.68
N ARG A 367 -10.16 -6.68 -23.82
CA ARG A 367 -11.27 -5.90 -24.37
C ARG A 367 -12.06 -5.13 -23.29
N SER A 368 -11.66 -5.16 -22.02
CA SER A 368 -12.35 -4.48 -20.92
C SER A 368 -12.44 -2.95 -21.08
N HIS A 369 -11.60 -2.33 -21.91
CA HIS A 369 -11.66 -0.89 -22.22
C HIS A 369 -12.63 -0.55 -23.37
N LYS A 370 -13.16 -1.55 -24.07
CA LYS A 370 -14.11 -1.37 -25.17
C LYS A 370 -15.52 -1.49 -24.61
N SER A 371 -16.36 -0.49 -24.88
CA SER A 371 -17.81 -0.59 -24.68
C SER A 371 -18.30 -1.94 -25.23
N ILE A 372 -19.21 -2.64 -24.53
CA ILE A 372 -19.78 -3.91 -25.02
C ILE A 372 -20.37 -3.75 -26.43
N ILE A 373 -20.80 -2.54 -26.81
CA ILE A 373 -21.25 -2.20 -28.17
C ILE A 373 -20.08 -2.27 -29.18
N SER A 374 -18.88 -1.82 -28.81
CA SER A 374 -17.64 -1.94 -29.61
C SER A 374 -17.14 -3.38 -29.74
N ILE A 375 -17.35 -4.21 -28.71
CA ILE A 375 -17.06 -5.65 -28.75
C ILE A 375 -18.05 -6.39 -29.68
N LEU A 376 -19.29 -5.88 -29.81
CA LEU A 376 -20.37 -6.46 -30.62
C LEU A 376 -20.51 -5.86 -32.03
N SER A 377 -19.93 -4.69 -32.29
CA SER A 377 -19.71 -4.16 -33.64
C SER A 377 -18.44 -4.80 -34.19
N ALA A 378 -18.52 -5.48 -35.32
CA ALA A 378 -17.38 -6.12 -35.95
C ALA A 378 -16.25 -5.10 -36.19
N ALA A 379 -15.25 -5.06 -35.31
CA ALA A 379 -14.18 -4.07 -35.32
C ALA A 379 -13.25 -4.14 -36.55
N ASP A 380 -13.45 -5.09 -37.47
CA ASP A 380 -12.69 -5.17 -38.72
C ASP A 380 -13.54 -5.05 -40.00
N ILE A 381 -14.86 -4.86 -39.88
CA ILE A 381 -15.70 -4.54 -41.04
C ILE A 381 -16.14 -3.09 -40.87
N LYS A 382 -15.48 -2.19 -41.61
CA LYS A 382 -15.93 -0.81 -41.84
C LYS A 382 -17.23 -0.84 -42.66
N GLU A 383 -18.29 -1.39 -42.09
CA GLU A 383 -19.63 -1.30 -42.68
C GLU A 383 -20.02 0.18 -42.64
N GLU A 384 -20.19 0.75 -43.82
CA GLU A 384 -20.73 2.08 -43.99
C GLU A 384 -22.26 2.00 -43.91
N TYR A 385 -22.83 2.83 -43.06
CA TYR A 385 -24.27 3.04 -42.89
C TYR A 385 -24.63 4.41 -43.43
N THR A 386 -25.89 4.64 -43.79
CA THR A 386 -26.35 5.96 -44.22
C THR A 386 -27.60 6.33 -43.44
N ASP A 387 -27.64 7.54 -42.90
CA ASP A 387 -28.84 8.16 -42.32
C ASP A 387 -29.03 9.60 -42.86
N GLU A 388 -29.91 10.37 -42.23
CA GLU A 388 -30.26 11.73 -42.66
C GLU A 388 -29.07 12.71 -42.64
N LEU A 389 -28.03 12.43 -41.85
CA LEU A 389 -26.82 13.26 -41.75
C LEU A 389 -25.73 12.87 -42.75
N GLY A 390 -25.83 11.67 -43.36
CA GLY A 390 -24.90 11.20 -44.38
C GLY A 390 -24.42 9.77 -44.15
N THR A 391 -23.31 9.41 -44.80
CA THR A 391 -22.68 8.10 -44.64
C THR A 391 -21.75 8.10 -43.43
N PHE A 392 -21.89 7.11 -42.56
CA PHE A 392 -21.08 6.95 -41.36
C PHE A 392 -20.64 5.51 -41.13
N TYR A 393 -19.58 5.31 -40.35
CA TYR A 393 -19.24 4.02 -39.75
C TYR A 393 -19.23 4.16 -38.23
N ILE A 394 -19.29 3.03 -37.52
CA ILE A 394 -19.17 3.03 -36.06
C ILE A 394 -17.73 2.71 -35.71
N ASP A 395 -17.06 3.60 -34.97
CA ASP A 395 -15.68 3.38 -34.55
C ASP A 395 -15.55 2.42 -33.35
N GLU A 396 -14.32 2.14 -32.93
CA GLU A 396 -14.05 1.26 -31.79
C GLU A 396 -14.47 1.84 -30.44
N HIS A 397 -14.93 3.09 -30.39
CA HIS A 397 -15.49 3.74 -29.21
C HIS A 397 -17.02 3.83 -29.27
N SER A 398 -17.64 3.16 -30.23
CA SER A 398 -19.09 3.20 -30.48
C SER A 398 -19.64 4.57 -30.88
N ARG A 399 -18.79 5.44 -31.45
CA ARG A 399 -19.19 6.74 -32.00
C ARG A 399 -19.58 6.57 -33.47
N LYS A 400 -20.57 7.35 -33.91
CA LYS A 400 -20.90 7.47 -35.34
C LYS A 400 -19.91 8.45 -35.98
N ILE A 401 -19.06 7.96 -36.87
CA ILE A 401 -18.10 8.76 -37.60
C ILE A 401 -18.58 8.94 -39.05
N TYR A 402 -19.01 10.15 -39.37
CA TYR A 402 -19.53 10.55 -40.66
C TYR A 402 -18.40 10.96 -41.61
N LYS A 403 -18.55 10.59 -42.88
CA LYS A 403 -17.70 11.04 -43.98
C LYS A 403 -18.56 11.69 -45.05
N LEU A 404 -18.32 12.97 -45.31
CA LEU A 404 -19.01 13.69 -46.38
C LEU A 404 -18.34 13.39 -47.74
N PRO A 405 -19.09 13.34 -48.87
CA PRO A 405 -18.54 12.88 -50.14
C PRO A 405 -17.37 13.70 -50.70
N ASP A 406 -17.33 14.99 -50.39
CA ASP A 406 -16.37 15.97 -50.91
C ASP A 406 -15.41 16.52 -49.83
N ASP A 407 -15.40 15.91 -48.64
CA ASP A 407 -14.58 16.36 -47.51
C ASP A 407 -13.85 15.17 -46.87
N ASP A 408 -12.53 15.27 -46.76
CA ASP A 408 -11.70 14.27 -46.08
C ASP A 408 -11.80 14.38 -44.54
N THR A 409 -12.41 15.45 -44.03
CA THR A 409 -12.66 15.63 -42.60
C THR A 409 -13.70 14.62 -42.12
N LEU A 410 -13.37 13.93 -41.03
CA LEU A 410 -14.32 13.05 -40.33
C LEU A 410 -15.16 13.88 -39.37
N TYR A 411 -16.44 13.53 -39.24
CA TYR A 411 -17.39 14.25 -38.39
C TYR A 411 -18.02 13.30 -37.37
N GLN A 412 -18.46 13.83 -36.23
CA GLN A 412 -19.30 13.12 -35.29
C GLN A 412 -20.51 14.00 -34.91
N PRO A 413 -21.67 13.44 -34.55
CA PRO A 413 -22.81 14.24 -34.12
C PRO A 413 -22.56 14.78 -32.71
N ASN A 414 -22.85 16.06 -32.50
CA ASN A 414 -22.97 16.64 -31.16
C ASN A 414 -24.36 16.30 -30.57
N GLU A 415 -24.67 16.80 -29.39
CA GLU A 415 -25.99 16.55 -28.77
C GLU A 415 -27.20 17.13 -29.49
N LYS A 416 -27.01 18.23 -30.21
CA LYS A 416 -28.05 18.79 -31.07
C LYS A 416 -28.21 18.02 -32.38
N ASN A 417 -27.50 16.89 -32.51
CA ASN A 417 -27.41 16.06 -33.70
C ASN A 417 -26.82 16.82 -34.91
N GLU A 418 -26.00 17.85 -34.65
CA GLU A 418 -25.27 18.60 -35.67
C GLU A 418 -23.89 17.97 -35.86
N LEU A 419 -23.44 17.82 -37.10
CA LEU A 419 -22.13 17.28 -37.41
C LEU A 419 -21.03 18.27 -37.02
N VAL A 420 -20.14 17.84 -36.14
CA VAL A 420 -18.95 18.59 -35.72
C VAL A 420 -17.69 17.82 -36.11
N PRO A 421 -16.60 18.52 -36.53
CA PRO A 421 -15.36 17.84 -36.89
C PRO A 421 -14.82 16.97 -35.76
N LEU A 422 -14.35 15.77 -36.13
CA LEU A 422 -13.63 14.88 -35.23
C LEU A 422 -12.32 15.55 -34.85
N SER A 423 -12.11 15.75 -33.55
CA SER A 423 -10.99 16.52 -33.00
C SER A 423 -10.21 15.74 -31.95
N ASP A 424 -10.17 14.42 -32.13
CA ASP A 424 -9.36 13.51 -31.32
C ASP A 424 -7.88 13.84 -31.46
N ASP A 425 -7.14 13.70 -30.36
CA ASP A 425 -5.68 13.80 -30.36
C ASP A 425 -5.06 12.44 -30.01
N THR A 426 -3.74 12.37 -29.91
CA THR A 426 -3.03 11.11 -29.63
C THR A 426 -3.32 10.53 -28.25
N GLU A 427 -3.82 11.35 -27.33
CA GLU A 427 -4.03 10.99 -25.92
C GLU A 427 -5.52 10.93 -25.54
N HIS A 428 -6.38 11.66 -26.27
CA HIS A 428 -7.76 11.91 -25.90
C HIS A 428 -8.74 11.62 -27.04
N ILE A 429 -9.76 10.82 -26.72
CA ILE A 429 -10.91 10.55 -27.56
C ILE A 429 -12.08 11.40 -27.05
N PHE A 430 -12.57 12.33 -27.88
CA PHE A 430 -13.60 13.28 -27.46
C PHE A 430 -15.01 12.79 -27.80
N PHE A 431 -15.91 13.06 -26.86
CA PHE A 431 -17.36 12.86 -26.91
C PHE A 431 -18.05 14.21 -26.70
N TYR A 432 -19.37 14.23 -26.89
CA TYR A 432 -20.20 15.41 -26.66
C TYR A 432 -21.37 15.06 -25.75
N ASP A 433 -21.64 15.92 -24.77
CA ASP A 433 -22.87 15.94 -23.99
C ASP A 433 -23.44 17.39 -23.82
N GLU A 434 -24.43 17.57 -22.93
CA GLU A 434 -25.18 18.84 -22.71
C GLU A 434 -24.27 19.95 -22.22
N CYS A 435 -23.15 19.57 -21.60
CA CYS A 435 -22.12 20.47 -21.10
C CYS A 435 -21.00 20.70 -22.12
N GLY A 436 -21.00 19.98 -23.24
CA GLY A 436 -20.14 20.19 -24.38
C GLY A 436 -19.16 19.05 -24.62
N ARG A 437 -17.98 19.39 -25.13
CA ARG A 437 -16.97 18.42 -25.54
C ARG A 437 -16.18 17.91 -24.34
N TYR A 438 -16.11 16.59 -24.17
CA TYR A 438 -15.39 15.96 -23.06
C TYR A 438 -14.64 14.71 -23.49
N PHE A 439 -13.64 14.29 -22.74
CA PHE A 439 -13.03 12.96 -22.82
C PHE A 439 -13.16 12.26 -21.47
N ARG A 440 -12.95 10.95 -21.41
CA ARG A 440 -12.88 10.22 -20.13
C ARG A 440 -11.42 10.08 -19.74
N ASP A 441 -11.04 10.61 -18.58
CA ASP A 441 -9.70 10.43 -18.05
C ASP A 441 -9.45 8.93 -17.79
N PRO A 442 -8.39 8.33 -18.36
CA PRO A 442 -8.09 6.92 -18.17
C PRO A 442 -7.82 6.54 -16.70
N LYS A 443 -7.31 7.48 -15.89
CA LYS A 443 -6.99 7.23 -14.47
C LYS A 443 -8.22 7.34 -13.59
N THR A 444 -8.91 8.48 -13.62
CA THR A 444 -10.04 8.75 -12.72
C THR A 444 -11.38 8.22 -13.26
N ARG A 445 -11.46 7.88 -14.55
CA ARG A 445 -12.71 7.52 -15.27
C ARG A 445 -13.78 8.62 -15.30
N GLN A 446 -13.46 9.81 -14.82
CA GLN A 446 -14.38 10.95 -14.81
C GLN A 446 -14.38 11.67 -16.16
N ARG A 447 -15.46 12.42 -16.43
CA ARG A 447 -15.57 13.24 -17.64
C ARG A 447 -14.77 14.52 -17.45
N VAL A 448 -13.82 14.74 -18.35
CA VAL A 448 -13.02 15.97 -18.41
C VAL A 448 -13.45 16.77 -19.63
N TYR A 449 -14.07 17.92 -19.38
CA TYR A 449 -14.60 18.85 -20.37
C TYR A 449 -13.50 19.76 -20.88
N LYS A 450 -13.31 19.82 -22.20
CA LYS A 450 -12.26 20.60 -22.85
C LYS A 450 -12.73 21.12 -24.20
N ALA A 451 -12.97 22.43 -24.29
CA ALA A 451 -13.59 23.04 -25.47
C ALA A 451 -12.74 22.98 -26.75
N TYR A 452 -11.44 23.24 -26.64
CA TYR A 452 -10.45 23.17 -27.73
C TYR A 452 -9.07 22.80 -27.16
N GLN A 453 -8.07 22.55 -28.01
CA GLN A 453 -6.78 21.98 -27.59
C GLN A 453 -6.06 22.79 -26.49
N THR A 454 -6.12 24.12 -26.56
CA THR A 454 -5.52 25.05 -25.59
C THR A 454 -6.50 25.55 -24.52
N ALA A 455 -7.73 25.00 -24.47
CA ALA A 455 -8.70 25.37 -23.45
C ALA A 455 -8.34 24.74 -22.11
N SER A 456 -8.78 25.38 -21.03
CA SER A 456 -8.77 24.77 -19.70
C SER A 456 -9.63 23.51 -19.67
N GLU A 457 -9.25 22.57 -18.82
CA GLU A 457 -9.98 21.34 -18.55
C GLU A 457 -10.84 21.54 -17.31
N TYR A 458 -12.06 21.03 -17.37
CA TYR A 458 -13.04 21.11 -16.29
C TYR A 458 -13.57 19.71 -15.95
N MET A 459 -13.89 19.44 -14.70
CA MET A 459 -14.53 18.21 -14.24
C MET A 459 -15.83 18.57 -13.53
N MET A 460 -16.85 17.75 -13.73
CA MET A 460 -18.16 17.96 -13.09
C MET A 460 -18.13 17.37 -11.68
N ASP A 461 -18.47 18.19 -10.69
CA ASP A 461 -18.61 17.72 -9.31
C ASP A 461 -19.94 17.00 -9.05
N ASN A 462 -20.13 16.49 -7.84
CA ASN A 462 -21.35 15.78 -7.42
C ASN A 462 -22.61 16.68 -7.43
N THR A 463 -22.44 18.00 -7.52
CA THR A 463 -23.55 18.97 -7.59
C THR A 463 -23.91 19.34 -9.03
N GLY A 464 -23.15 18.86 -10.01
CA GLY A 464 -23.32 19.19 -11.43
C GLY A 464 -22.60 20.47 -11.85
N ILE A 465 -21.71 21.03 -11.01
CA ILE A 465 -20.95 22.24 -11.33
C ILE A 465 -19.61 21.83 -11.97
N LEU A 466 -19.25 22.51 -13.06
CA LEU A 466 -17.95 22.34 -13.72
C LEU A 466 -16.87 23.09 -12.93
N LEU A 467 -15.98 22.32 -12.30
CA LEU A 467 -14.79 22.82 -11.62
C LEU A 467 -13.61 22.78 -12.59
N LYS A 468 -12.90 23.89 -12.72
CA LYS A 468 -11.65 23.96 -13.49
C LYS A 468 -10.63 23.07 -12.79
N VAL A 469 -9.98 22.16 -13.52
CA VAL A 469 -8.99 21.21 -12.95
C VAL A 469 -7.59 21.42 -13.51
N LYS A 470 -7.47 21.91 -14.75
CA LYS A 470 -6.19 22.16 -15.40
C LYS A 470 -6.27 23.31 -16.40
N GLU A 471 -5.20 24.08 -16.50
CA GLU A 471 -5.06 25.19 -17.44
C GLU A 471 -3.61 25.32 -17.87
N GLU A 472 -3.38 25.61 -19.14
CA GLU A 472 -2.05 25.94 -19.64
C GLU A 472 -2.00 27.43 -20.00
N ARG A 473 -1.10 28.17 -19.35
CA ARG A 473 -0.92 29.62 -19.56
C ARG A 473 0.55 29.97 -19.55
N ASP A 474 1.00 30.68 -20.59
CA ASP A 474 2.40 31.08 -20.78
C ASP A 474 3.40 29.91 -20.73
N GLY A 475 2.98 28.72 -21.19
CA GLY A 475 3.77 27.48 -21.17
C GLY A 475 3.88 26.81 -19.79
N ILE A 476 3.19 27.33 -18.79
CA ILE A 476 3.09 26.73 -17.45
C ILE A 476 1.75 26.01 -17.34
N THR A 477 1.78 24.74 -16.96
CA THR A 477 0.57 23.97 -16.64
C THR A 477 0.19 24.19 -15.19
N TYR A 478 -0.95 24.83 -14.98
CA TYR A 478 -1.58 24.99 -13.68
C TYR A 478 -2.63 23.91 -13.47
N TYR A 479 -2.71 23.43 -12.24
CA TYR A 479 -3.70 22.52 -11.71
C TYR A 479 -4.55 23.24 -10.67
N TYR A 480 -5.71 22.70 -10.37
CA TYR A 480 -6.65 23.28 -9.40
C TYR A 480 -7.08 22.21 -8.42
N ASP A 481 -7.03 22.53 -7.14
CA ASP A 481 -7.54 21.71 -6.04
C ASP A 481 -8.37 22.58 -5.08
N ASN A 482 -8.69 22.04 -3.90
CA ASN A 482 -9.45 22.74 -2.87
C ASN A 482 -8.68 23.92 -2.23
N CYS A 483 -7.36 23.97 -2.35
CA CYS A 483 -6.50 25.04 -1.86
C CYS A 483 -6.32 26.16 -2.89
N GLY A 484 -6.58 25.87 -4.17
CA GLY A 484 -6.64 26.84 -5.25
C GLY A 484 -5.83 26.42 -6.47
N ARG A 485 -5.36 27.42 -7.21
CA ARG A 485 -4.56 27.21 -8.43
C ARG A 485 -3.09 27.02 -8.07
N TYR A 486 -2.46 25.95 -8.55
CA TYR A 486 -1.04 25.67 -8.33
C TYR A 486 -0.35 25.16 -9.59
N TYR A 487 0.98 25.18 -9.62
CA TYR A 487 1.79 24.47 -10.61
C TYR A 487 2.82 23.60 -9.88
N ILE A 488 3.35 22.60 -10.57
CA ILE A 488 4.39 21.73 -10.01
C ILE A 488 5.74 22.28 -10.47
N ASN A 489 6.62 22.63 -9.52
CA ASN A 489 7.96 23.11 -9.82
C ASN A 489 8.90 21.96 -10.24
N SER A 490 10.16 22.25 -10.56
CA SER A 490 11.16 21.25 -10.95
C SER A 490 11.53 20.25 -9.86
N GLU A 491 11.20 20.55 -8.60
CA GLU A 491 11.46 19.69 -7.45
C GLU A 491 10.26 18.77 -7.12
N GLY A 492 9.13 18.95 -7.82
CA GLY A 492 7.89 18.20 -7.59
C GLY A 492 6.95 18.85 -6.56
N ASN A 493 7.26 20.04 -6.06
CA ASN A 493 6.44 20.72 -5.05
C ASN A 493 5.27 21.48 -5.69
N HIS A 494 4.15 21.53 -4.97
CA HIS A 494 2.96 22.26 -5.37
C HIS A 494 3.08 23.74 -4.99
N ILE A 495 3.21 24.60 -5.99
CA ILE A 495 3.35 26.06 -5.81
C ILE A 495 2.04 26.75 -6.19
N TYR A 496 1.32 27.23 -5.18
CA TYR A 496 0.04 27.90 -5.31
C TYR A 496 0.24 29.37 -5.68
N ARG A 497 -0.54 29.85 -6.66
CA ARG A 497 -0.44 31.21 -7.19
C ARG A 497 -1.75 31.72 -7.78
N ASP A 498 -2.22 32.86 -7.31
CA ASP A 498 -3.44 33.52 -7.83
C ASP A 498 -3.24 34.11 -9.24
N GLU A 499 -4.33 34.26 -10.00
CA GLU A 499 -4.33 34.72 -11.41
C GLU A 499 -3.51 36.00 -11.65
N ASP A 500 -3.63 36.98 -10.76
CA ASP A 500 -2.99 38.29 -10.88
C ASP A 500 -1.87 38.54 -9.85
N SER A 501 -1.52 37.53 -9.04
CA SER A 501 -0.54 37.69 -7.97
C SER A 501 0.84 37.18 -8.38
N LEU A 502 1.88 37.92 -7.96
CA LEU A 502 3.27 37.47 -7.99
C LEU A 502 3.65 36.67 -6.74
N SER A 503 2.75 36.53 -5.76
CA SER A 503 3.04 35.78 -4.54
C SER A 503 2.85 34.30 -4.79
N GLU A 504 3.86 33.52 -4.44
CA GLU A 504 3.86 32.07 -4.47
C GLU A 504 3.66 31.53 -3.05
N TYR A 505 2.93 30.43 -2.93
CA TYR A 505 2.66 29.76 -1.65
C TYR A 505 2.92 28.27 -1.80
N GLU A 506 3.32 27.61 -0.72
CA GLU A 506 3.51 26.17 -0.63
C GLU A 506 2.65 25.63 0.51
N ASN A 507 2.15 24.41 0.37
CA ASN A 507 1.41 23.76 1.44
C ASN A 507 2.39 23.24 2.51
N ASP A 508 2.18 23.61 3.76
CA ASP A 508 3.03 23.17 4.90
C ASP A 508 2.85 21.70 5.32
N GLY A 509 1.98 20.96 4.63
CA GLY A 509 1.61 19.59 4.97
C GLY A 509 0.53 19.48 6.06
N PHE A 510 0.14 20.60 6.67
CA PHE A 510 -0.97 20.70 7.63
C PHE A 510 -2.22 21.34 7.00
N GLY A 511 -2.19 21.59 5.69
CA GLY A 511 -3.29 22.20 4.96
C GLY A 511 -3.26 23.74 4.94
N ASN A 512 -2.17 24.38 5.41
CA ASN A 512 -2.03 25.83 5.32
C ASN A 512 -1.11 26.21 4.15
N LEU A 513 -1.51 27.24 3.40
CA LEU A 513 -0.68 27.85 2.38
C LEU A 513 0.30 28.85 3.02
N VAL A 514 1.58 28.49 3.04
CA VAL A 514 2.66 29.33 3.54
C VAL A 514 3.31 30.05 2.37
N ARG A 515 3.36 31.38 2.46
CA ARG A 515 3.97 32.20 1.40
C ARG A 515 5.45 31.86 1.26
N ILE A 516 5.84 31.43 0.05
CA ILE A 516 7.24 31.23 -0.33
C ILE A 516 7.83 32.63 -0.46
N ARG A 517 8.57 33.03 0.58
CA ARG A 517 9.35 34.27 0.50
C ARG A 517 10.55 33.98 -0.37
N SER A 518 10.71 34.72 -1.46
CA SER A 518 11.97 34.67 -2.21
C SER A 518 13.12 34.94 -1.23
N HIS A 519 14.21 34.19 -1.33
CA HIS A 519 15.36 34.31 -0.44
C HIS A 519 15.94 35.74 -0.36
N ALA A 520 15.52 36.65 -1.24
CA ALA A 520 15.88 38.06 -1.23
C ALA A 520 15.18 38.87 -0.11
N ASP A 521 14.02 38.45 0.38
CA ASP A 521 13.23 39.21 1.37
C ASP A 521 13.39 38.69 2.82
N MET A 522 14.09 37.57 3.02
CA MET A 522 14.38 37.05 4.35
C MET A 522 15.81 37.37 4.75
N PHE A 523 15.92 38.37 5.63
CA PHE A 523 17.12 38.82 6.32
C PHE A 523 18.03 39.72 5.46
N GLU A 524 17.82 41.04 5.58
CA GLU A 524 18.99 41.92 5.65
C GLU A 524 19.92 41.31 6.72
N LEU A 525 21.16 40.98 6.34
CA LEU A 525 22.20 40.62 7.30
C LEU A 525 22.13 41.60 8.45
N CYS A 526 22.09 41.09 9.70
CA CYS A 526 22.22 41.91 10.90
C CYS A 526 23.26 43.00 10.60
N PRO A 527 22.93 44.30 10.72
CA PRO A 527 23.88 45.35 10.43
C PRO A 527 25.18 45.01 11.15
N SER A 528 26.28 45.00 10.40
CA SER A 528 27.60 44.66 10.94
C SER A 528 27.81 45.37 12.27
N ASP A 529 28.47 44.68 13.23
CA ASP A 529 28.57 44.89 14.69
C ASP A 529 28.68 46.33 15.26
N ALA A 530 28.68 47.37 14.42
CA ALA A 530 28.72 48.79 14.74
C ALA A 530 27.56 49.31 15.60
N ASN A 531 26.41 48.61 15.69
CA ASN A 531 25.22 49.07 16.44
C ASN A 531 24.78 48.14 17.59
N VAL A 532 25.65 47.23 18.04
CA VAL A 532 25.32 46.33 19.17
C VAL A 532 25.39 47.09 20.49
N THR A 533 24.22 47.38 21.08
CA THR A 533 24.12 47.95 22.43
C THR A 533 24.74 47.00 23.48
N GLU A 534 25.31 47.56 24.56
CA GLU A 534 25.91 46.79 25.66
C GLU A 534 24.93 45.74 26.24
N ASP A 535 23.63 46.05 26.25
CA ASP A 535 22.57 45.13 26.68
C ASP A 535 22.51 43.85 25.83
N PHE A 536 22.72 43.95 24.51
CA PHE A 536 22.72 42.78 23.64
C PHE A 536 23.94 41.89 23.91
N LYS A 537 25.12 42.48 24.14
CA LYS A 537 26.31 41.71 24.53
C LYS A 537 26.08 41.00 25.85
N TYR A 538 25.51 41.71 26.83
CA TYR A 538 25.18 41.15 28.14
C TYR A 538 24.20 39.98 28.03
N LEU A 539 23.12 40.11 27.25
CA LEU A 539 22.14 39.05 27.04
C LEU A 539 22.74 37.85 26.30
N LYS A 540 23.55 38.09 25.26
CA LYS A 540 24.23 37.01 24.52
C LYS A 540 25.19 36.22 25.41
N LEU A 541 25.93 36.90 26.28
CA LEU A 541 26.94 36.28 27.14
C LEU A 541 26.33 35.53 28.32
N ASN A 542 25.31 36.11 28.97
CA ASN A 542 24.74 35.56 30.22
C ASN A 542 23.50 34.69 30.01
N VAL A 543 22.66 35.01 29.01
CA VAL A 543 21.35 34.36 28.81
C VAL A 543 21.34 33.52 27.54
N GLY A 544 22.19 33.83 26.54
CA GLY A 544 22.15 33.21 25.21
C GLY A 544 22.38 31.70 25.20
N LYS A 545 23.15 31.14 26.14
CA LYS A 545 23.30 29.69 26.26
C LYS A 545 22.04 29.04 26.83
N ALA A 546 21.53 29.57 27.95
CA ALA A 546 20.31 29.10 28.59
C ALA A 546 19.10 29.15 27.64
N LEU A 547 18.95 30.26 26.91
CA LEU A 547 17.84 30.46 25.99
C LEU A 547 17.88 29.47 24.83
N ARG A 548 19.06 29.24 24.23
CA ARG A 548 19.21 28.26 23.13
C ARG A 548 18.86 26.84 23.57
N GLU A 549 19.38 26.41 24.72
CA GLU A 549 19.09 25.07 25.23
C GLU A 549 17.60 24.91 25.58
N CYS A 550 16.97 25.91 26.21
CA CYS A 550 15.56 25.82 26.58
C CYS A 550 14.61 25.95 25.37
N ILE A 551 14.95 26.75 24.36
CA ILE A 551 14.17 26.83 23.11
C ILE A 551 14.26 25.50 22.35
N ALA A 552 15.44 24.89 22.26
CA ALA A 552 15.58 23.56 21.67
C ALA A 552 14.70 22.53 22.40
N ASP A 553 14.64 22.59 23.73
CA ASP A 553 13.82 21.71 24.57
C ASP A 553 12.31 21.95 24.34
N VAL A 554 11.87 23.18 24.10
CA VAL A 554 10.48 23.52 23.72
C VAL A 554 10.14 22.95 22.34
N MET A 555 11.05 23.10 21.36
CA MET A 555 10.85 22.58 20.00
C MET A 555 10.74 21.05 19.98
N LEU A 556 11.52 20.37 20.83
CA LEU A 556 11.50 18.91 20.95
C LEU A 556 10.22 18.37 21.61
N HIS A 557 9.71 19.06 22.63
CA HIS A 557 8.58 18.55 23.44
C HIS A 557 7.21 19.09 23.01
N GLN A 558 7.17 20.13 22.17
CA GLN A 558 5.96 20.79 21.65
C GLN A 558 4.83 20.91 22.70
N PRO A 559 5.09 21.53 23.85
CA PRO A 559 4.12 21.65 24.93
C PRO A 559 2.93 22.53 24.49
N ALA A 560 1.74 22.25 25.03
CA ALA A 560 0.52 23.00 24.73
C ALA A 560 0.61 24.50 25.04
N ASP A 561 1.45 24.88 26.02
CA ASP A 561 1.83 26.28 26.28
C ASP A 561 3.35 26.44 26.22
N PRO A 562 3.90 26.88 25.08
CA PRO A 562 5.35 27.01 24.89
C PRO A 562 5.96 28.13 25.72
N ILE A 563 5.19 29.17 26.07
CA ILE A 563 5.69 30.31 26.84
C ILE A 563 5.85 29.89 28.30
N GLN A 564 4.81 29.27 28.87
CA GLN A 564 4.86 28.77 30.23
C GLN A 564 5.96 27.71 30.39
N TYR A 565 6.04 26.76 29.46
CA TYR A 565 7.07 25.72 29.49
C TYR A 565 8.49 26.27 29.36
N LEU A 566 8.72 27.24 28.46
CA LEU A 566 10.01 27.90 28.32
C LEU A 566 10.41 28.61 29.62
N SER A 567 9.46 29.28 30.28
CA SER A 567 9.72 29.97 31.55
C SER A 567 10.13 28.98 32.66
N ASP A 568 9.42 27.85 32.77
CA ASP A 568 9.70 26.81 33.75
C ASP A 568 11.06 26.15 33.49
N ARG A 569 11.41 25.94 32.21
CA ARG A 569 12.70 25.40 31.80
C ARG A 569 13.85 26.34 32.11
N LEU A 570 13.71 27.64 31.87
CA LEU A 570 14.74 28.64 32.21
C LEU A 570 14.98 28.70 33.73
N VAL A 571 13.91 28.63 34.54
CA VAL A 571 14.03 28.56 36.01
C VAL A 571 14.74 27.29 36.46
N ARG A 572 14.42 26.14 35.87
CA ARG A 572 15.13 24.87 36.16
C ARG A 572 16.58 24.91 35.73
N TYR A 573 16.89 25.50 34.58
CA TYR A 573 18.25 25.63 34.06
C TYR A 573 19.14 26.38 35.05
N ARG A 574 18.65 27.52 35.56
CA ARG A 574 19.34 28.28 36.61
C ARG A 574 19.61 27.45 37.86
N LYS A 575 18.58 26.78 38.40
CA LYS A 575 18.73 25.90 39.58
C LYS A 575 19.76 24.79 39.37
N ASN A 576 19.81 24.23 38.16
CA ASN A 576 20.76 23.18 37.80
C ASN A 576 22.20 23.69 37.69
N ILE A 577 22.40 24.92 37.20
CA ILE A 577 23.73 25.56 37.21
C ILE A 577 24.19 25.79 38.64
N GLU A 578 23.36 26.41 39.48
CA GLU A 578 23.71 26.68 40.89
C GLU A 578 24.04 25.37 41.64
N LEU A 579 23.30 24.29 41.36
CA LEU A 579 23.58 22.97 41.94
C LEU A 579 24.89 22.34 41.43
N ARG A 580 25.23 22.53 40.15
CA ARG A 580 26.50 22.05 39.58
C ARG A 580 27.70 22.79 40.14
N GLU A 581 27.59 24.12 40.28
CA GLU A 581 28.62 24.95 40.91
C GLU A 581 28.84 24.54 42.37
N LYS A 582 27.76 24.36 43.14
CA LYS A 582 27.85 23.89 44.53
C LYS A 582 28.56 22.53 44.64
N ARG A 583 28.21 21.56 43.78
CA ARG A 583 28.87 20.25 43.75
C ARG A 583 30.34 20.33 43.32
N ALA A 584 30.69 21.27 42.46
CA ALA A 584 32.08 21.48 42.05
C ALA A 584 32.91 22.02 43.23
N CYS A 585 32.39 22.98 43.98
CA CYS A 585 33.05 23.48 45.19
C CYS A 585 33.17 22.40 46.28
N GLU A 586 32.09 21.66 46.58
CA GLU A 586 32.14 20.56 47.56
C GLU A 586 33.16 19.48 47.16
N LYS A 587 33.32 19.21 45.86
CA LYS A 587 34.31 18.27 45.36
C LYS A 587 35.74 18.79 45.54
N GLU A 588 35.97 20.07 45.25
CA GLU A 588 37.28 20.71 45.43
C GLU A 588 37.69 20.71 46.91
N GLU A 589 36.76 20.99 47.82
CA GLU A 589 37.00 20.89 49.28
C GLU A 589 37.39 19.47 49.71
N LEU A 590 36.68 18.45 49.21
CA LEU A 590 36.98 17.04 49.50
C LEU A 590 38.33 16.59 48.93
N ASP A 591 38.72 17.10 47.77
CA ASP A 591 40.00 16.79 47.14
C ASP A 591 41.16 17.44 47.92
N ILE A 592 40.99 18.67 48.39
CA ILE A 592 41.94 19.35 49.30
C ILE A 592 42.08 18.57 50.62
N GLU A 593 40.98 18.12 51.21
CA GLU A 593 40.99 17.34 52.46
C GLU A 593 41.71 15.99 52.29
N ARG A 594 41.53 15.32 51.14
CA ARG A 594 42.27 14.09 50.81
C ARG A 594 43.77 14.35 50.65
N GLU A 595 44.16 15.44 50.01
CA GLU A 595 45.57 15.80 49.84
C GLU A 595 46.25 16.08 51.19
N ILE A 596 45.57 16.80 52.09
CA ILE A 596 46.06 17.04 53.46
C ILE A 596 46.25 15.71 54.19
N ARG A 597 45.27 14.80 54.14
CA ARG A 597 45.35 13.50 54.81
C ARG A 597 46.51 12.64 54.29
N ILE A 598 46.74 12.63 52.98
CA ILE A 598 47.84 11.90 52.35
C ILE A 598 49.19 12.52 52.76
N ALA A 599 49.28 13.84 52.86
CA ALA A 599 50.48 14.53 53.31
C ALA A 599 50.80 14.24 54.79
N GLU A 600 49.79 14.19 55.66
CA GLU A 600 49.94 13.84 57.08
C GLU A 600 50.40 12.39 57.26
N GLU A 601 49.78 11.44 56.55
CA GLU A 601 50.15 10.01 56.59
C GLU A 601 51.60 9.80 56.10
N ARG A 602 52.02 10.53 55.07
CA ARG A 602 53.40 10.50 54.56
C ARG A 602 54.40 11.06 55.57
N ALA A 603 54.05 12.15 56.26
CA ALA A 603 54.89 12.76 57.29
C ALA A 603 54.99 11.89 58.56
N GLU A 604 53.96 11.11 58.87
CA GLU A 604 53.97 10.14 59.97
C GLU A 604 54.81 8.90 59.62
N ALA A 605 54.67 8.37 58.41
CA ALA A 605 55.51 7.28 57.90
C ALA A 605 57.00 7.67 57.85
N GLU A 606 57.33 8.91 57.45
CA GLU A 606 58.71 9.40 57.44
C GLU A 606 59.28 9.54 58.87
N ARG A 607 58.47 10.01 59.84
CA ARG A 607 58.87 10.04 61.25
C ARG A 607 59.11 8.65 61.81
N ALA A 608 58.19 7.71 61.56
CA ALA A 608 58.33 6.32 61.98
C ALA A 608 59.56 5.64 61.36
N ALA A 609 59.85 5.90 60.08
CA ALA A 609 61.04 5.38 59.40
C ALA A 609 62.34 5.96 59.99
N ARG A 610 62.34 7.25 60.36
CA ARG A 610 63.50 7.91 60.98
C ARG A 610 63.75 7.40 62.41
N GLU A 611 62.70 7.14 63.18
CA GLU A 611 62.81 6.52 64.51
C GLU A 611 63.27 5.06 64.44
N ALA A 612 62.77 4.28 63.48
CA ALA A 612 63.23 2.91 63.25
C ALA A 612 64.71 2.85 62.84
N ALA A 613 65.19 3.78 62.01
CA ALA A 613 66.59 3.88 61.62
C ALA A 613 67.53 4.26 62.78
N LEU A 614 67.05 5.07 63.73
CA LEU A 614 67.79 5.41 64.95
C LEU A 614 67.88 4.24 65.93
N GLN A 615 66.87 3.36 65.97
CA GLN A 615 66.92 2.14 66.78
C GLN A 615 67.83 1.06 66.18
N SER A 616 68.07 1.07 64.87
CA SER A 616 68.97 0.09 64.20
C SER A 616 70.45 0.47 64.19
N GLN A 617 70.83 1.70 64.57
CA GLN A 617 72.25 2.13 64.61
C GLN A 617 72.96 1.85 65.96
N GLY A 618 72.28 1.21 66.92
CA GLY A 618 72.85 0.80 68.20
C GLY A 618 73.41 -0.62 68.22
N GLY A 619 74.19 -1.04 67.23
CA GLY A 619 74.81 -2.37 67.26
C GLY A 619 75.72 -2.72 66.08
N SER A 620 77.03 -2.65 66.34
CA SER A 620 78.11 -3.47 65.73
C SER A 620 78.26 -3.41 64.20
N GLU A 621 79.21 -2.63 63.67
CA GLU A 621 80.58 -3.07 63.33
C GLU A 621 80.70 -4.21 62.29
N ALA A 622 81.54 -3.92 61.29
CA ALA A 622 82.30 -4.82 60.41
C ALA A 622 81.71 -5.26 59.04
N SER A 623 82.24 -4.61 58.01
CA SER A 623 82.99 -5.22 56.88
C SER A 623 82.27 -5.88 55.69
N TYR A 624 82.91 -5.66 54.53
CA TYR A 624 82.82 -6.31 53.21
C TYR A 624 81.71 -5.91 52.21
N ASP A 625 82.11 -5.00 51.30
CA ASP A 625 82.46 -5.25 49.88
C ASP A 625 81.49 -5.96 48.91
N SER A 626 81.51 -5.44 47.68
CA SER A 626 81.19 -6.02 46.36
C SER A 626 79.77 -6.02 45.77
N ASN A 627 79.64 -5.21 44.70
CA ASN A 627 78.97 -5.48 43.42
C ASN A 627 77.48 -5.89 43.38
N LEU A 628 76.64 -5.00 42.80
CA LEU A 628 75.86 -5.37 41.61
C LEU A 628 75.43 -4.13 40.82
N TYR A 629 75.99 -4.01 39.61
CA TYR A 629 75.57 -3.12 38.53
C TYR A 629 74.30 -3.64 37.82
N LYS A 630 73.64 -2.72 37.08
CA LYS A 630 72.56 -2.87 36.06
C LYS A 630 71.14 -2.90 36.65
N TYR A 631 70.26 -1.93 36.40
CA TYR A 631 69.86 -1.43 35.08
C TYR A 631 69.41 0.05 35.15
N ASN A 632 70.02 0.91 34.32
CA ASN A 632 69.62 2.28 34.08
C ASN A 632 68.85 2.35 32.75
N SER A 633 67.72 3.07 32.80
CA SER A 633 67.23 4.04 31.83
C SER A 633 67.86 4.03 30.41
N MET A 634 67.02 3.74 29.43
CA MET A 634 67.15 4.12 28.02
C MET A 634 65.76 4.51 27.50
N HIS A 635 65.50 5.49 26.64
CA HIS A 635 66.21 6.67 26.14
C HIS A 635 65.14 7.44 25.27
N PRO A 636 65.45 8.41 24.39
CA PRO A 636 64.86 9.75 24.37
C PRO A 636 64.04 10.08 23.10
N ALA A 637 63.71 11.36 22.96
CA ALA A 637 63.10 12.03 21.82
C ALA A 637 64.03 12.29 20.62
N ASP A 638 63.39 12.45 19.44
CA ASP A 638 63.66 13.36 18.30
C ASP A 638 64.96 13.25 17.45
N PRO A 639 65.08 13.91 16.26
CA PRO A 639 64.12 14.35 15.22
C PRO A 639 64.66 14.13 13.75
N ASP A 640 63.88 14.51 12.71
CA ASP A 640 64.29 15.40 11.58
C ASP A 640 63.45 15.22 10.29
N SER A 641 62.90 16.32 9.76
CA SER A 641 63.42 16.99 8.55
C SER A 641 62.51 18.11 8.03
N PHE A 642 63.12 19.28 7.83
CA PHE A 642 62.58 20.47 7.20
C PHE A 642 63.08 20.59 5.75
N VAL A 643 62.33 21.34 4.95
CA VAL A 643 62.56 21.70 3.54
C VAL A 643 63.52 22.89 3.36
N GLN A 644 64.41 22.79 2.36
CA GLN A 644 64.90 23.81 1.40
C GLN A 644 65.37 22.99 0.17
N SER A 645 65.25 23.34 -1.12
CA SER A 645 65.02 24.57 -1.87
C SER A 645 64.70 24.21 -3.34
N SER A 646 64.08 25.15 -4.08
CA SER A 646 64.23 25.42 -5.53
C SER A 646 64.01 24.28 -6.55
N HIS A 647 62.86 24.28 -7.24
CA HIS A 647 62.74 24.80 -8.62
C HIS A 647 61.27 24.96 -9.03
#